data_AF-A0A2L2SX90-F1
#
_entry.id   AF-A0A2L2SX90-F1
#
_cell.length_a   1.000
_cell.length_b   1.000
_cell.length_c   1.000
_cell.angle_alpha   90.00
_cell.angle_beta   90.00
_cell.angle_gamma   90.00
#
_symmetry.space_group_name_H-M   'P 1'
#
loop_
_entity.id
_entity.type
_entity.pdbx_description
1 polymer ?
#
loop_
_entity_poly.entity_id
_entity_poly.type
_entity_poly.pdbx_seq_one_letter_code
_entity_poly.pdbx_strand_id
1 'polypeptide(L)'
;MESNKITFYDITPRPPVGKNAYAPNPWKARFALNFKGAPYSTTWVALPDIAKTRTSLNVPAGRQFADGKDFHTLPIIQDPTTGALVGDSFDIALYLNKTYSGGGDLFPPQKLDFDFEHPYILIPLSECNDKEFPDYAKFNMNIDAAFTAHLQLGVQGMPFEPATEEESKAEFVRRAGVSGWEDFVLSEEARAKLLESLEKMLGDLAVLFLRDTNGPFLLGQQVSYADMIVGAWLRMMSITFPEDEWKQVATCHQGVFGKLHDALKLCNCDFLYQDKHNNSIMSFEIYTGAWTDWSRSRVLGATLTLSSRDASLLLAFIAAFVTVVAIRLWLIIAFTTHQFSAAGGKHDGLYYQRQVILRNIKSAPAAAWLFLQQAWYWRGIVRSSLARTIPLALFCIMYSVGFAILAVFSSQISDSASVYRLLHSPNCGFQMTDDVYQKATFDNQRAALYSKECYGNTSSPICDTLPTRRLDWANSSTECPFGGRVCLGVPAFKMESGMIDTHHDLGLNNPQKNRLKYKRQTTCSPLDTGNFTQYVNGSEAELLGWPDNVLIRYFYGKNMNGKINHTYTYNTFGRNINVGYSTWTYFYTDNRIWQPIDELLVPGTDLTIMFIAPNSVIHLKPNDDPVFAASIRTSALGVAGYFPDRWVSPIACVDQHQICNPNNEKCTSLLGRDRLIESAMEDSMALNVAQIVTAQLLKHVLGESSPFYHTIWTRTQSFLRAQEKVAGITGQQLPSNQWEIEMSALFDDTLANLQYHMMEYAAGSSAPAPINPIKPWGNSSANTAWDTAYKNMCYNQRTKETQGTLNFSILGLGLLFGIGLYIIVLSFILEFLMAWIQTWLGRGVSRARRWERDGTLQQMRLLYEIQGSGDWKGTTEDFPCTVSGEYFDHDEEVISTTPVQVRRTDSS
;
A
#
# COMPACT_ATOMS: atom_id res chain seq x y z
N MET A 1 -13.93 -2.77 -21.59
CA MET A 1 -14.89 -1.68 -21.32
C MET A 1 -14.16 -0.63 -20.51
N GLU A 2 -13.79 0.49 -21.12
CA GLU A 2 -13.11 1.65 -20.48
C GLU A 2 -14.11 2.70 -19.95
N SER A 3 -15.42 2.42 -19.96
CA SER A 3 -16.46 3.46 -20.09
C SER A 3 -16.91 4.19 -18.81
N ASN A 4 -16.17 4.14 -17.69
CA ASN A 4 -16.63 4.73 -16.41
C ASN A 4 -15.64 5.76 -15.79
N LYS A 5 -14.68 6.31 -16.55
CA LYS A 5 -13.78 7.37 -16.05
C LYS A 5 -14.24 8.75 -16.53
N ILE A 6 -14.12 9.76 -15.67
CA ILE A 6 -14.31 11.16 -16.06
C ILE A 6 -13.25 11.55 -17.09
N THR A 7 -13.63 12.19 -18.19
CA THR A 7 -12.67 12.86 -19.08
C THR A 7 -12.46 14.28 -18.57
N PHE A 8 -11.25 14.58 -18.09
CA PHE A 8 -10.86 15.90 -17.58
C PHE A 8 -10.03 16.65 -18.62
N TYR A 9 -10.47 17.82 -19.06
CA TYR A 9 -9.77 18.62 -20.06
C TYR A 9 -8.88 19.67 -19.39
N ASP A 10 -7.56 19.57 -19.64
CA ASP A 10 -6.52 20.46 -19.09
C ASP A 10 -5.65 21.04 -20.22
N ILE A 11 -4.92 22.12 -19.94
CA ILE A 11 -4.08 22.83 -20.90
C ILE A 11 -2.75 22.09 -21.06
N THR A 12 -2.37 21.77 -22.29
CA THR A 12 -1.10 21.11 -22.61
C THR A 12 0.09 21.99 -22.22
N PRO A 13 0.94 21.58 -21.26
CA PRO A 13 2.20 22.25 -20.97
C PRO A 13 3.32 21.63 -21.81
N ARG A 14 4.50 22.27 -21.82
CA ARG A 14 5.74 21.69 -22.34
C ARG A 14 5.97 20.31 -21.71
N PRO A 15 6.31 19.26 -22.47
CA PRO A 15 6.69 17.98 -21.89
C PRO A 15 7.92 18.13 -20.97
N PRO A 16 8.06 17.32 -19.90
CA PRO A 16 7.14 16.26 -19.47
C PRO A 16 5.94 16.81 -18.71
N VAL A 17 4.74 16.38 -19.12
CA VAL A 17 3.47 16.96 -18.70
C VAL A 17 3.20 16.80 -17.20
N GLY A 18 3.54 15.65 -16.60
CA GLY A 18 3.41 15.42 -15.17
C GLY A 18 4.23 16.39 -14.29
N LYS A 19 5.34 16.93 -14.84
CA LYS A 19 6.15 17.95 -14.16
C LYS A 19 5.59 19.35 -14.35
N ASN A 20 5.21 19.64 -15.59
CA ASN A 20 5.04 21.02 -16.04
C ASN A 20 3.59 21.47 -16.05
N ALA A 21 2.59 20.61 -15.80
CA ALA A 21 1.21 21.05 -15.66
C ALA A 21 1.11 22.09 -14.53
N TYR A 22 0.59 23.28 -14.85
CA TYR A 22 0.73 24.49 -14.04
C TYR A 22 -0.49 25.41 -14.02
N ALA A 23 -1.48 25.19 -14.90
CA ALA A 23 -2.60 26.10 -15.05
C ALA A 23 -3.51 26.09 -13.79
N PRO A 24 -3.74 27.23 -13.12
CA PRO A 24 -4.39 27.26 -11.81
C PRO A 24 -5.83 26.76 -11.86
N ASN A 25 -6.64 27.21 -12.82
CA ASN A 25 -8.05 26.79 -12.88
C ASN A 25 -8.21 25.27 -13.10
N PRO A 26 -7.49 24.63 -14.05
CA PRO A 26 -7.48 23.17 -14.12
C PRO A 26 -6.95 22.50 -12.85
N TRP A 27 -5.90 23.02 -12.21
CA TRP A 27 -5.40 22.45 -10.96
C TRP A 27 -6.40 22.48 -9.80
N LYS A 28 -7.27 23.51 -9.71
CA LYS A 28 -8.38 23.51 -8.75
C LYS A 28 -9.30 22.30 -8.95
N ALA A 29 -9.69 22.02 -10.19
CA ALA A 29 -10.51 20.87 -10.53
C ALA A 29 -9.76 19.54 -10.32
N ARG A 30 -8.47 19.49 -10.63
CA ARG A 30 -7.60 18.33 -10.40
C ARG A 30 -7.52 17.97 -8.92
N PHE A 31 -7.28 18.96 -8.05
CA PHE A 31 -7.30 18.76 -6.61
C PHE A 31 -8.67 18.28 -6.12
N ALA A 32 -9.78 18.84 -6.63
CA ALA A 32 -11.12 18.41 -6.26
C ALA A 32 -11.41 16.96 -6.71
N LEU A 33 -11.03 16.57 -7.93
CA LEU A 33 -11.16 15.21 -8.44
C LEU A 33 -10.38 14.21 -7.57
N ASN A 34 -9.12 14.55 -7.25
CA ASN A 34 -8.25 13.70 -6.45
C ASN A 34 -8.73 13.58 -5.00
N PHE A 35 -9.11 14.69 -4.38
CA PHE A 35 -9.69 14.70 -3.04
C PHE A 35 -10.93 13.82 -2.97
N LYS A 36 -11.83 13.93 -3.96
CA LYS A 36 -13.04 13.10 -4.04
C LYS A 36 -12.80 11.65 -4.44
N GLY A 37 -11.56 11.28 -4.80
CA GLY A 37 -11.23 9.95 -5.31
C GLY A 37 -11.98 9.60 -6.60
N ALA A 38 -12.38 10.60 -7.39
CA ALA A 38 -13.12 10.40 -8.62
C ALA A 38 -12.19 9.90 -9.72
N PRO A 39 -12.44 8.74 -10.36
CA PRO A 39 -11.53 8.22 -11.38
C PRO A 39 -11.63 9.04 -12.67
N TYR A 40 -10.52 9.63 -13.12
CA TYR A 40 -10.48 10.41 -14.36
C TYR A 40 -9.29 10.06 -15.26
N SER A 41 -9.36 10.54 -16.50
CA SER A 41 -8.24 10.60 -17.44
C SER A 41 -8.13 12.04 -17.98
N THR A 42 -6.90 12.55 -18.12
CA THR A 42 -6.69 13.91 -18.65
C THR A 42 -6.62 13.90 -20.17
N THR A 43 -7.46 14.71 -20.82
CA THR A 43 -7.33 15.12 -22.22
C THR A 43 -6.61 16.46 -22.29
N TRP A 44 -5.43 16.48 -22.89
CA TRP A 44 -4.61 17.68 -23.01
C TRP A 44 -4.99 18.50 -24.24
N VAL A 45 -5.26 19.79 -24.04
CA VAL A 45 -5.71 20.73 -25.07
C VAL A 45 -4.68 21.85 -25.19
N ALA A 46 -4.17 22.07 -26.41
CA ALA A 46 -3.28 23.21 -26.66
C ALA A 46 -4.02 24.52 -26.39
N LEU A 47 -3.32 25.52 -25.83
CA LEU A 47 -3.94 26.78 -25.42
C LEU A 47 -4.73 27.49 -26.55
N PRO A 48 -4.25 27.52 -27.81
CA PRO A 48 -5.00 28.08 -28.94
C PRO A 48 -6.29 27.30 -29.28
N ASP A 49 -6.37 26.01 -28.93
CA ASP A 49 -7.49 25.12 -29.26
C ASP A 49 -8.61 25.11 -28.20
N ILE A 50 -8.47 25.85 -27.10
CA ILE A 50 -9.46 25.85 -26.01
C ILE A 50 -10.85 26.26 -26.50
N ALA A 51 -10.95 27.35 -27.27
CA ALA A 51 -12.23 27.82 -27.80
C ALA A 51 -12.90 26.76 -28.69
N LYS A 52 -12.13 26.21 -29.64
CA LYS A 52 -12.59 25.14 -30.53
C LYS A 52 -13.06 23.91 -29.74
N THR A 53 -12.34 23.53 -28.70
CA THR A 53 -12.69 22.40 -27.83
C THR A 53 -14.01 22.65 -27.12
N ARG A 54 -14.19 23.81 -26.46
CA ARG A 54 -15.47 24.15 -25.79
C ARG A 54 -16.64 24.15 -26.76
N THR A 55 -16.48 24.78 -27.93
CA THR A 55 -17.53 24.83 -28.96
C THR A 55 -17.88 23.43 -29.46
N SER A 56 -16.88 22.57 -29.71
CA SER A 56 -17.11 21.19 -30.18
C SER A 56 -17.89 20.33 -29.17
N LEU A 57 -17.76 20.65 -27.88
CA LEU A 57 -18.45 19.98 -26.79
C LEU A 57 -19.80 20.64 -26.44
N ASN A 58 -20.17 21.75 -27.09
CA ASN A 58 -21.33 22.58 -26.74
C ASN A 58 -21.32 23.08 -25.29
N VAL A 59 -20.13 23.39 -24.75
CA VAL A 59 -20.01 24.02 -23.42
C VAL A 59 -19.86 25.54 -23.58
N PRO A 60 -20.80 26.35 -23.05
CA PRO A 60 -20.75 27.81 -23.19
C PRO A 60 -19.49 28.40 -22.55
N ALA A 61 -19.09 29.60 -22.94
CA ALA A 61 -18.06 30.34 -22.21
C ALA A 61 -18.59 30.73 -20.82
N GLY A 62 -17.77 30.54 -19.78
CA GLY A 62 -18.13 30.94 -18.42
C GLY A 62 -17.81 32.41 -18.11
N ARG A 63 -17.23 33.15 -19.07
CA ARG A 63 -16.71 34.51 -18.90
C ARG A 63 -16.76 35.26 -20.23
N GLN A 64 -16.78 36.59 -20.20
CA GLN A 64 -16.70 37.45 -21.39
C GLN A 64 -15.66 38.55 -21.21
N PHE A 65 -14.98 38.91 -22.30
CA PHE A 65 -14.10 40.08 -22.37
C PHE A 65 -14.88 41.38 -22.17
N ALA A 66 -14.18 42.48 -21.87
CA ALA A 66 -14.79 43.81 -21.72
C ALA A 66 -15.52 44.31 -22.98
N ASP A 67 -15.18 43.77 -24.16
CA ASP A 67 -15.85 44.05 -25.43
C ASP A 67 -17.08 43.15 -25.70
N GLY A 68 -17.46 42.30 -24.74
CA GLY A 68 -18.60 41.38 -24.82
C GLY A 68 -18.34 40.07 -25.56
N LYS A 69 -17.10 39.82 -26.04
CA LYS A 69 -16.75 38.53 -26.68
C LYS A 69 -16.57 37.42 -25.65
N ASP A 70 -16.94 36.21 -26.02
CA ASP A 70 -16.78 35.02 -25.18
C ASP A 70 -15.31 34.71 -24.84
N PHE A 71 -15.05 34.44 -23.57
CA PHE A 71 -13.76 34.00 -23.05
C PHE A 71 -13.81 32.53 -22.66
N HIS A 72 -13.39 31.68 -23.60
CA HIS A 72 -13.35 30.23 -23.40
C HIS A 72 -12.15 29.81 -22.54
N THR A 73 -12.43 29.06 -21.47
CA THR A 73 -11.43 28.59 -20.49
C THR A 73 -11.46 27.07 -20.32
N LEU A 74 -10.42 26.52 -19.72
CA LEU A 74 -10.44 25.20 -19.08
C LEU A 74 -10.38 25.40 -17.56
N PRO A 75 -10.90 24.47 -16.76
CA PRO A 75 -11.23 23.07 -17.08
C PRO A 75 -12.65 22.78 -17.60
N ILE A 76 -12.80 21.58 -18.16
CA ILE A 76 -14.08 20.88 -18.43
C ILE A 76 -13.96 19.45 -17.92
N ILE A 77 -15.05 18.87 -17.42
CA ILE A 77 -15.20 17.43 -17.22
C ILE A 77 -16.36 16.86 -18.04
N GLN A 78 -16.19 15.63 -18.51
CA GLN A 78 -17.27 14.77 -18.99
C GLN A 78 -17.36 13.56 -18.09
N ASP A 79 -18.47 13.41 -17.37
CA ASP A 79 -18.71 12.26 -16.54
C ASP A 79 -19.62 11.26 -17.28
N PRO A 80 -19.10 10.12 -17.79
CA PRO A 80 -19.92 9.14 -18.47
C PRO A 80 -20.92 8.42 -17.53
N THR A 81 -20.70 8.48 -16.21
CA THR A 81 -21.54 7.83 -15.20
C THR A 81 -22.89 8.54 -15.06
N THR A 82 -22.88 9.87 -15.12
CA THR A 82 -24.11 10.69 -15.03
C THR A 82 -24.51 11.33 -16.35
N GLY A 83 -23.66 11.24 -17.38
CA GLY A 83 -23.81 11.99 -18.63
C GLY A 83 -23.58 13.50 -18.46
N ALA A 84 -22.96 13.93 -17.34
CA ALA A 84 -22.77 15.34 -17.06
C ALA A 84 -21.58 15.90 -17.86
N LEU A 85 -21.75 17.12 -18.35
CA LEU A 85 -20.71 17.90 -19.00
C LEU A 85 -20.64 19.25 -18.29
N VAL A 86 -19.59 19.45 -17.50
CA VAL A 86 -19.47 20.61 -16.58
C VAL A 86 -18.20 21.37 -16.93
N GLY A 87 -18.30 22.70 -17.06
CA GLY A 87 -17.17 23.60 -17.26
C GLY A 87 -17.07 24.61 -16.13
N ASP A 88 -15.88 25.18 -15.95
CA ASP A 88 -15.47 26.00 -14.79
C ASP A 88 -15.12 25.16 -13.55
N SER A 89 -13.98 25.51 -12.92
CA SER A 89 -13.45 24.78 -11.77
C SER A 89 -14.38 24.78 -10.57
N PHE A 90 -15.12 25.87 -10.30
CA PHE A 90 -16.01 25.97 -9.15
C PHE A 90 -17.25 25.09 -9.35
N ASP A 91 -17.87 25.15 -10.53
CA ASP A 91 -19.01 24.31 -10.87
C ASP A 91 -18.64 22.82 -10.90
N ILE A 92 -17.42 22.50 -11.35
CA ILE A 92 -16.87 21.15 -11.24
C ILE A 92 -16.77 20.71 -9.78
N ALA A 93 -16.25 21.54 -8.89
CA ALA A 93 -16.16 21.22 -7.47
C ALA A 93 -17.55 21.03 -6.82
N LEU A 94 -18.54 21.87 -7.17
CA LEU A 94 -19.93 21.70 -6.73
C LEU A 94 -20.53 20.38 -7.21
N TYR A 95 -20.34 20.06 -8.50
CA TYR A 95 -20.80 18.81 -9.09
C TYR A 95 -20.16 17.61 -8.39
N LEU A 96 -18.85 17.64 -8.19
CA LEU A 96 -18.12 16.56 -7.51
C LEU A 96 -18.55 16.43 -6.05
N ASN A 97 -18.84 17.53 -5.35
CA ASN A 97 -19.33 17.48 -3.98
C ASN A 97 -20.68 16.78 -3.85
N LYS A 98 -21.57 16.97 -4.83
CA LYS A 98 -22.89 16.35 -4.87
C LYS A 98 -22.86 14.91 -5.34
N THR A 99 -21.97 14.60 -6.28
CA THR A 99 -21.99 13.32 -7.02
C THR A 99 -21.07 12.27 -6.40
N TYR A 100 -19.96 12.69 -5.81
CA TYR A 100 -18.92 11.80 -5.27
C TYR A 100 -18.79 11.95 -3.74
N SER A 101 -18.94 10.82 -3.04
CA SER A 101 -18.86 10.76 -1.57
C SER A 101 -17.44 10.60 -1.01
N GLY A 102 -16.43 10.37 -1.85
CA GLY A 102 -15.03 10.26 -1.42
C GLY A 102 -14.48 11.59 -0.90
N GLY A 103 -13.39 11.57 -0.12
CA GLY A 103 -12.70 12.77 0.38
C GLY A 103 -13.36 13.51 1.54
N GLY A 104 -14.70 13.47 1.64
CA GLY A 104 -15.47 14.30 2.57
C GLY A 104 -16.05 15.53 1.87
N ASP A 105 -16.49 16.52 2.66
CA ASP A 105 -17.11 17.75 2.11
C ASP A 105 -16.04 18.70 1.56
N LEU A 106 -16.19 19.13 0.31
CA LEU A 106 -15.33 20.15 -0.31
C LEU A 106 -15.63 21.55 0.24
N PHE A 107 -16.83 21.78 0.77
CA PHE A 107 -17.30 23.11 1.19
C PHE A 107 -17.75 23.16 2.66
N PRO A 108 -16.91 22.71 3.62
CA PRO A 108 -17.26 22.80 5.04
C PRO A 108 -17.52 24.26 5.46
N PRO A 109 -18.39 24.53 6.44
CA PRO A 109 -18.60 25.88 6.96
C PRO A 109 -17.30 26.47 7.51
N GLN A 110 -16.87 27.62 6.98
CA GLN A 110 -15.68 28.33 7.44
C GLN A 110 -15.73 29.83 7.10
N LYS A 111 -14.90 30.63 7.78
CA LYS A 111 -14.83 32.08 7.57
C LYS A 111 -13.74 32.43 6.55
N LEU A 112 -14.15 32.86 5.36
CA LEU A 112 -13.27 33.21 4.22
C LEU A 112 -13.26 34.73 3.96
N ASP A 113 -12.92 35.51 4.98
CA ASP A 113 -12.83 36.98 4.93
C ASP A 113 -11.49 37.45 4.36
N PHE A 114 -11.30 37.24 3.06
CA PHE A 114 -10.21 37.81 2.27
C PHE A 114 -10.81 38.63 1.12
N ASP A 115 -10.71 39.94 1.24
CA ASP A 115 -11.16 40.91 0.23
C ASP A 115 -9.93 41.59 -0.38
N PHE A 116 -9.79 41.53 -1.70
CA PHE A 116 -8.69 42.15 -2.43
C PHE A 116 -9.23 43.27 -3.33
N GLU A 117 -8.93 44.52 -2.99
CA GLU A 117 -9.24 45.66 -3.84
C GLU A 117 -8.22 45.75 -4.99
N HIS A 118 -8.70 45.73 -6.23
CA HIS A 118 -7.85 45.68 -7.40
C HIS A 118 -8.12 46.83 -8.38
N PRO A 119 -7.08 47.47 -8.95
CA PRO A 119 -7.22 48.30 -10.14
C PRO A 119 -7.64 47.43 -11.35
N TYR A 120 -8.25 48.05 -12.36
CA TYR A 120 -8.86 47.40 -13.53
C TYR A 120 -8.02 46.23 -14.10
N ILE A 121 -8.47 44.99 -13.89
CA ILE A 121 -7.89 43.78 -14.50
C ILE A 121 -8.55 43.60 -15.87
N LEU A 122 -7.74 43.64 -16.93
CA LEU A 122 -8.19 43.52 -18.34
C LEU A 122 -8.75 42.13 -18.69
N ILE A 123 -8.39 41.10 -17.92
CA ILE A 123 -8.76 39.70 -18.15
C ILE A 123 -9.98 39.32 -17.30
N PRO A 124 -11.01 38.69 -17.87
CA PRO A 124 -12.20 38.27 -17.12
C PRO A 124 -11.88 37.23 -16.03
N LEU A 125 -12.25 37.53 -14.79
CA LEU A 125 -12.20 36.60 -13.66
C LEU A 125 -13.48 35.76 -13.59
N SER A 126 -13.50 34.69 -12.79
CA SER A 126 -14.74 33.91 -12.56
C SER A 126 -15.80 34.83 -11.94
N GLU A 127 -17.01 34.82 -12.49
CA GLU A 127 -18.14 35.53 -11.88
C GLU A 127 -18.50 34.90 -10.52
N CYS A 128 -18.80 35.73 -9.53
CA CYS A 128 -19.29 35.27 -8.24
C CYS A 128 -20.71 34.72 -8.41
N ASN A 129 -20.85 33.39 -8.39
CA ASN A 129 -22.16 32.74 -8.41
C ASN A 129 -22.73 32.72 -6.98
N ASP A 130 -23.61 33.66 -6.66
CA ASP A 130 -24.19 33.83 -5.31
C ASP A 130 -25.21 32.74 -4.92
N LYS A 131 -25.39 31.68 -5.72
CA LYS A 131 -26.44 30.68 -5.50
C LYS A 131 -26.06 29.61 -4.48
N GLU A 132 -24.84 29.10 -4.50
CA GLU A 132 -24.42 27.96 -3.68
C GLU A 132 -22.98 28.14 -3.20
N PHE A 133 -22.79 28.12 -1.87
CA PHE A 133 -21.53 28.47 -1.20
C PHE A 133 -20.95 29.84 -1.61
N PRO A 134 -21.72 30.95 -1.45
CA PRO A 134 -21.31 32.29 -1.90
C PRO A 134 -19.99 32.76 -1.28
N ASP A 135 -19.68 32.37 -0.04
CA ASP A 135 -18.41 32.72 0.61
C ASP A 135 -17.20 32.09 -0.12
N TYR A 136 -17.32 30.85 -0.60
CA TYR A 136 -16.26 30.20 -1.39
C TYR A 136 -16.16 30.79 -2.80
N ALA A 137 -17.29 31.14 -3.42
CA ALA A 137 -17.30 31.79 -4.72
C ALA A 137 -16.61 33.17 -4.65
N LYS A 138 -16.97 33.97 -3.63
CA LYS A 138 -16.35 35.26 -3.35
C LYS A 138 -14.86 35.11 -3.03
N PHE A 139 -14.48 34.12 -2.22
CA PHE A 139 -13.08 33.85 -1.91
C PHE A 139 -12.29 33.45 -3.17
N ASN A 140 -12.82 32.55 -4.01
CA ASN A 140 -12.21 32.17 -5.28
C ASN A 140 -11.96 33.37 -6.19
N MET A 141 -12.94 34.27 -6.32
CA MET A 141 -12.82 35.49 -7.11
C MET A 141 -11.71 36.41 -6.57
N ASN A 142 -11.66 36.64 -5.26
CA ASN A 142 -10.64 37.48 -4.63
C ASN A 142 -9.23 36.88 -4.75
N ILE A 143 -9.08 35.57 -4.56
CA ILE A 143 -7.80 34.87 -4.77
C ILE A 143 -7.37 34.96 -6.23
N ASP A 144 -8.29 34.71 -7.18
CA ASP A 144 -7.98 34.83 -8.60
C ASP A 144 -7.52 36.24 -8.96
N ALA A 145 -8.17 37.27 -8.42
CA ALA A 145 -7.77 38.65 -8.64
C ALA A 145 -6.39 38.95 -8.03
N ALA A 146 -6.17 38.55 -6.76
CA ALA A 146 -4.94 38.78 -6.04
C ALA A 146 -3.73 38.14 -6.72
N PHE A 147 -3.84 36.88 -7.14
CA PHE A 147 -2.74 36.21 -7.82
C PHE A 147 -2.60 36.65 -9.28
N THR A 148 -3.69 36.98 -9.98
CA THR A 148 -3.64 37.53 -11.35
C THR A 148 -2.91 38.88 -11.39
N ALA A 149 -3.08 39.74 -10.38
CA ALA A 149 -2.37 41.02 -10.29
C ALA A 149 -0.83 40.86 -10.22
N HIS A 150 -0.34 39.68 -9.81
CA HIS A 150 1.09 39.37 -9.71
C HIS A 150 1.58 38.39 -10.80
N LEU A 151 0.70 38.03 -11.76
CA LEU A 151 0.98 37.02 -12.79
C LEU A 151 2.23 37.33 -13.60
N GLN A 152 2.51 38.62 -13.85
CA GLN A 152 3.66 39.07 -14.65
C GLN A 152 5.01 38.54 -14.14
N LEU A 153 5.14 38.28 -12.83
CA LEU A 153 6.34 37.69 -12.23
C LEU A 153 6.74 36.33 -12.85
N GLY A 154 5.74 35.54 -13.27
CA GLY A 154 5.92 34.20 -13.82
C GLY A 154 5.64 34.08 -15.32
N VAL A 155 5.25 35.15 -16.03
CA VAL A 155 4.90 35.07 -17.47
C VAL A 155 6.06 34.52 -18.31
N GLN A 156 7.28 34.95 -18.02
CA GLN A 156 8.48 34.50 -18.76
C GLN A 156 8.84 33.03 -18.49
N GLY A 157 8.40 32.46 -17.37
CA GLY A 157 8.67 31.08 -16.99
C GLY A 157 7.57 30.09 -17.38
N MET A 158 6.54 30.52 -18.13
CA MET A 158 5.44 29.62 -18.52
C MET A 158 5.91 28.51 -19.47
N PRO A 159 5.73 27.22 -19.10
CA PRO A 159 6.16 26.12 -19.94
C PRO A 159 5.12 25.83 -21.03
N PHE A 160 5.06 26.65 -22.07
CA PHE A 160 4.15 26.41 -23.22
C PHE A 160 4.56 25.17 -24.03
N GLU A 161 3.56 24.50 -24.61
CA GLU A 161 3.76 23.43 -25.59
C GLU A 161 4.59 23.94 -26.78
N PRO A 162 5.76 23.35 -27.07
CA PRO A 162 6.67 23.86 -28.11
C PRO A 162 6.01 23.98 -29.48
N ALA A 163 5.08 23.09 -29.82
CA ALA A 163 4.39 23.10 -31.11
C ALA A 163 3.48 24.33 -31.32
N THR A 164 2.95 24.91 -30.24
CA THR A 164 2.00 26.04 -30.29
C THR A 164 2.48 27.23 -29.46
N GLU A 165 3.78 27.30 -29.15
CA GLU A 165 4.34 28.29 -28.22
C GLU A 165 4.16 29.71 -28.74
N GLU A 166 4.48 29.97 -30.01
CA GLU A 166 4.37 31.30 -30.61
C GLU A 166 2.92 31.77 -30.72
N GLU A 167 1.99 30.87 -31.06
CA GLU A 167 0.55 31.18 -31.06
C GLU A 167 0.03 31.47 -29.65
N SER A 168 0.53 30.72 -28.64
CA SER A 168 0.19 30.94 -27.24
C SER A 168 0.72 32.30 -26.76
N LYS A 169 1.97 32.66 -27.10
CA LYS A 169 2.54 33.98 -26.81
C LYS A 169 1.75 35.09 -27.48
N ALA A 170 1.38 34.93 -28.76
CA ALA A 170 0.57 35.90 -29.49
C ALA A 170 -0.81 36.11 -28.83
N GLU A 171 -1.43 35.04 -28.34
CA GLU A 171 -2.70 35.13 -27.61
C GLU A 171 -2.55 35.87 -26.27
N PHE A 172 -1.44 35.69 -25.54
CA PHE A 172 -1.14 36.46 -24.34
C PHE A 172 -0.88 37.94 -24.64
N VAL A 173 -0.10 38.25 -25.67
CA VAL A 173 0.14 39.62 -26.14
C VAL A 173 -1.20 40.30 -26.49
N ARG A 174 -2.06 39.60 -27.24
CA ARG A 174 -3.41 40.06 -27.58
C ARG A 174 -4.27 40.31 -26.33
N ARG A 175 -4.27 39.39 -25.36
CA ARG A 175 -5.05 39.49 -24.12
C ARG A 175 -4.60 40.62 -23.20
N ALA A 176 -3.29 40.85 -23.12
CA ALA A 176 -2.72 41.93 -22.32
C ALA A 176 -2.79 43.30 -23.00
N GLY A 177 -3.05 43.34 -24.31
CA GLY A 177 -3.10 44.59 -25.09
C GLY A 177 -1.73 45.23 -25.28
N VAL A 178 -0.66 44.43 -25.21
CA VAL A 178 0.74 44.88 -25.39
C VAL A 178 1.19 44.68 -26.84
N SER A 179 2.32 45.26 -27.22
CA SER A 179 2.81 45.28 -28.61
C SER A 179 3.65 44.05 -28.98
N GLY A 180 4.32 43.46 -28.00
CA GLY A 180 5.16 42.26 -28.16
C GLY A 180 5.31 41.46 -26.88
N TRP A 181 5.91 40.27 -26.97
CA TRP A 181 6.14 39.40 -25.80
C TRP A 181 7.16 40.02 -24.82
N GLU A 182 8.06 40.83 -25.35
CA GLU A 182 9.11 41.56 -24.68
C GLU A 182 8.54 42.59 -23.68
N ASP A 183 7.33 43.08 -23.92
CA ASP A 183 6.64 44.01 -23.01
C ASP A 183 6.27 43.37 -21.66
N PHE A 184 6.28 42.04 -21.57
CA PHE A 184 6.10 41.34 -20.30
C PHE A 184 7.37 41.32 -19.43
N VAL A 185 8.54 41.63 -19.99
CA VAL A 185 9.80 41.62 -19.24
C VAL A 185 9.82 42.78 -18.24
N LEU A 186 9.96 42.44 -16.96
CA LEU A 186 10.07 43.43 -15.89
C LEU A 186 11.53 43.88 -15.74
N SER A 187 11.75 45.19 -15.54
CA SER A 187 13.04 45.67 -15.03
C SER A 187 13.30 45.12 -13.62
N GLU A 188 14.56 45.05 -13.20
CA GLU A 188 14.91 44.58 -11.84
C GLU A 188 14.14 45.34 -10.75
N GLU A 189 14.04 46.66 -10.89
CA GLU A 189 13.30 47.54 -9.97
C GLU A 189 11.79 47.25 -9.95
N ALA A 190 11.19 47.02 -11.12
CA ALA A 190 9.77 46.71 -11.22
C ALA A 190 9.46 45.30 -10.70
N ARG A 191 10.34 44.33 -10.96
CA ARG A 191 10.24 42.96 -10.44
C ARG A 191 10.33 42.93 -8.93
N ALA A 192 11.29 43.64 -8.34
CA ALA A 192 11.45 43.74 -6.88
C ALA A 192 10.20 44.35 -6.21
N LYS A 193 9.66 45.44 -6.75
CA LYS A 193 8.42 46.06 -6.24
C LYS A 193 7.22 45.11 -6.32
N LEU A 194 7.11 44.34 -7.40
CA LEU A 194 6.00 43.41 -7.58
C LEU A 194 6.14 42.17 -6.68
N LEU A 195 7.36 41.71 -6.40
CA LEU A 195 7.64 40.68 -5.39
C LEU A 195 7.30 41.16 -3.97
N GLU A 196 7.68 42.39 -3.61
CA GLU A 196 7.31 42.99 -2.31
C GLU A 196 5.79 43.11 -2.16
N SER A 197 5.09 43.53 -3.22
CA SER A 197 3.62 43.55 -3.27
C SER A 197 3.01 42.16 -3.08
N LEU A 198 3.59 41.14 -3.75
CA LEU A 198 3.15 39.75 -3.61
C LEU A 198 3.35 39.26 -2.17
N GLU A 199 4.51 39.51 -1.58
CA GLU A 199 4.81 39.10 -0.20
C GLU A 199 3.85 39.75 0.79
N LYS A 200 3.52 41.03 0.60
CA LYS A 200 2.52 41.73 1.43
C LYS A 200 1.13 41.09 1.30
N MET A 201 0.67 40.85 0.07
CA MET A 201 -0.62 40.19 -0.19
C MET A 201 -0.68 38.78 0.44
N LEU A 202 0.40 38.01 0.32
CA LEU A 202 0.53 36.70 0.96
C LEU A 202 0.50 36.82 2.49
N GLY A 203 1.02 37.91 3.06
CA GLY A 203 0.94 38.19 4.50
C GLY A 203 -0.49 38.37 4.97
N ASP A 204 -1.28 39.17 4.25
CA ASP A 204 -2.70 39.36 4.53
C ASP A 204 -3.48 38.04 4.41
N LEU A 205 -3.18 37.21 3.40
CA LEU A 205 -3.79 35.90 3.24
C LEU A 205 -3.35 34.89 4.31
N ALA A 206 -2.09 34.94 4.76
CA ALA A 206 -1.54 34.04 5.77
C ALA A 206 -2.25 34.18 7.12
N VAL A 207 -2.82 35.36 7.42
CA VAL A 207 -3.65 35.58 8.62
C VAL A 207 -4.79 34.57 8.70
N LEU A 208 -5.39 34.16 7.58
CA LEU A 208 -6.47 33.16 7.57
C LEU A 208 -5.93 31.77 7.94
N PHE A 209 -4.80 31.36 7.36
CA PHE A 209 -4.16 30.05 7.63
C PHE A 209 -3.58 29.94 9.05
N LEU A 210 -3.26 31.06 9.69
CA LEU A 210 -2.72 31.08 11.05
C LEU A 210 -3.82 31.03 12.14
N ARG A 211 -5.11 30.99 11.77
CA ARG A 211 -6.23 30.87 12.74
C ARG A 211 -6.26 29.52 13.44
N ASP A 212 -5.89 28.46 12.72
CA ASP A 212 -5.75 27.12 13.24
C ASP A 212 -4.41 26.52 12.80
N THR A 213 -3.48 26.39 13.75
CA THR A 213 -2.11 25.94 13.48
C THR A 213 -1.93 24.43 13.64
N ASN A 214 -3.02 23.67 13.85
CA ASN A 214 -2.96 22.21 14.02
C ASN A 214 -2.69 21.45 12.70
N GLY A 215 -2.64 22.14 11.56
CA GLY A 215 -2.29 21.58 10.27
C GLY A 215 -2.06 22.67 9.21
N PRO A 216 -1.78 22.28 7.95
CA PRO A 216 -1.39 23.22 6.89
C PRO A 216 -2.58 23.88 6.17
N PHE A 217 -3.82 23.54 6.52
CA PHE A 217 -5.04 23.99 5.86
C PHE A 217 -5.76 25.09 6.67
N LEU A 218 -6.69 25.81 6.05
CA LEU A 218 -7.49 26.87 6.69
C LEU A 218 -8.27 26.39 7.92
N LEU A 219 -8.66 25.11 7.95
CA LEU A 219 -9.31 24.43 9.08
C LEU A 219 -8.35 23.48 9.82
N GLY A 220 -7.07 23.85 9.90
CA GLY A 220 -6.02 23.06 10.54
C GLY A 220 -5.72 21.79 9.76
N GLN A 221 -6.25 20.66 10.22
CA GLN A 221 -6.04 19.35 9.59
C GLN A 221 -7.05 19.05 8.47
N GLN A 222 -8.20 19.72 8.46
CA GLN A 222 -9.24 19.47 7.46
C GLN A 222 -8.98 20.31 6.20
N VAL A 223 -8.78 19.64 5.07
CA VAL A 223 -8.69 20.30 3.76
C VAL A 223 -10.09 20.67 3.25
N SER A 224 -10.17 21.78 2.54
CA SER A 224 -11.36 22.30 1.88
C SER A 224 -11.04 22.78 0.46
N TYR A 225 -12.06 23.10 -0.32
CA TYR A 225 -11.86 23.67 -1.66
C TYR A 225 -11.18 25.05 -1.61
N ALA A 226 -11.31 25.81 -0.51
CA ALA A 226 -10.60 27.07 -0.32
C ALA A 226 -9.08 26.88 -0.29
N ASP A 227 -8.60 25.79 0.32
CA ASP A 227 -7.18 25.42 0.31
C ASP A 227 -6.71 25.10 -1.11
N MET A 228 -7.53 24.38 -1.89
CA MET A 228 -7.23 23.99 -3.27
C MET A 228 -7.16 25.19 -4.21
N ILE A 229 -7.99 26.21 -3.99
CA ILE A 229 -7.96 27.48 -4.72
C ILE A 229 -6.58 28.14 -4.59
N VAL A 230 -6.08 28.29 -3.36
CA VAL A 230 -4.76 28.88 -3.10
C VAL A 230 -3.65 27.96 -3.61
N GLY A 231 -3.75 26.66 -3.32
CA GLY A 231 -2.77 25.66 -3.73
C GLY A 231 -2.55 25.57 -5.23
N ALA A 232 -3.60 25.78 -6.04
CA ALA A 232 -3.49 25.77 -7.49
C ALA A 232 -2.67 26.95 -8.04
N TRP A 233 -2.76 28.12 -7.40
CA TRP A 233 -1.92 29.27 -7.73
C TRP A 233 -0.47 29.09 -7.26
N LEU A 234 -0.27 28.52 -6.07
CA LEU A 234 1.07 28.15 -5.59
C LEU A 234 1.73 27.14 -6.51
N ARG A 235 0.97 26.17 -7.02
CA ARG A 235 1.43 25.23 -8.03
C ARG A 235 1.92 25.94 -9.29
N MET A 236 1.17 26.92 -9.80
CA MET A 236 1.60 27.74 -10.93
C MET A 236 2.93 28.44 -10.64
N MET A 237 3.04 29.16 -9.51
CA MET A 237 4.26 29.87 -9.11
C MET A 237 5.46 28.93 -8.98
N SER A 238 5.28 27.75 -8.40
CA SER A 238 6.35 26.75 -8.24
C SER A 238 6.96 26.26 -9.56
N ILE A 239 6.22 26.43 -10.67
CA ILE A 239 6.67 26.04 -12.00
C ILE A 239 7.20 27.23 -12.79
N THR A 240 6.61 28.41 -12.61
CA THR A 240 6.89 29.58 -13.46
C THR A 240 7.88 30.58 -12.87
N PHE A 241 8.14 30.54 -11.56
CA PHE A 241 9.09 31.45 -10.92
C PHE A 241 10.52 30.89 -10.96
N PRO A 242 11.55 31.77 -10.94
CA PRO A 242 12.91 31.38 -10.59
C PRO A 242 12.95 30.64 -9.24
N GLU A 243 13.87 29.69 -9.11
CA GLU A 243 13.94 28.78 -7.95
C GLU A 243 14.14 29.54 -6.61
N ASP A 244 14.96 30.58 -6.63
CA ASP A 244 15.24 31.43 -5.47
C ASP A 244 14.01 32.25 -5.05
N GLU A 245 13.25 32.78 -6.00
CA GLU A 245 12.01 33.51 -5.72
C GLU A 245 10.88 32.60 -5.25
N TRP A 246 10.74 31.42 -5.86
CA TRP A 246 9.81 30.41 -5.35
C TRP A 246 10.16 30.02 -3.92
N LYS A 247 11.45 29.85 -3.60
CA LYS A 247 11.90 29.56 -2.23
C LYS A 247 11.54 30.69 -1.26
N GLN A 248 11.64 31.95 -1.68
CA GLN A 248 11.18 33.09 -0.87
C GLN A 248 9.67 33.01 -0.60
N VAL A 249 8.84 32.79 -1.64
CA VAL A 249 7.39 32.61 -1.50
C VAL A 249 7.03 31.41 -0.62
N ALA A 250 7.76 30.30 -0.74
CA ALA A 250 7.50 29.09 0.04
C ALA A 250 7.89 29.22 1.52
N THR A 251 8.84 30.09 1.86
CA THR A 251 9.38 30.24 3.21
C THR A 251 8.90 31.50 3.94
N CYS A 252 8.32 32.47 3.24
CA CYS A 252 7.75 33.67 3.86
C CYS A 252 6.59 33.32 4.81
N HIS A 253 6.28 34.24 5.73
CA HIS A 253 5.18 34.11 6.69
C HIS A 253 5.16 32.77 7.44
N GLN A 254 6.32 32.34 7.96
CA GLN A 254 6.50 31.06 8.68
C GLN A 254 6.31 29.79 7.81
N GLY A 255 6.48 29.95 6.49
CA GLY A 255 6.39 28.87 5.51
C GLY A 255 4.98 28.33 5.30
N VAL A 256 3.95 29.13 5.61
CA VAL A 256 2.53 28.75 5.48
C VAL A 256 2.23 28.19 4.09
N PHE A 257 2.61 28.92 3.04
CA PHE A 257 2.30 28.53 1.67
C PHE A 257 3.18 27.39 1.15
N GLY A 258 4.42 27.27 1.62
CA GLY A 258 5.26 26.10 1.36
C GLY A 258 4.65 24.82 1.93
N LYS A 259 4.20 24.87 3.20
CA LYS A 259 3.52 23.75 3.87
C LYS A 259 2.20 23.37 3.17
N LEU A 260 1.38 24.35 2.79
CA LEU A 260 0.14 24.12 2.04
C LEU A 260 0.42 23.44 0.70
N HIS A 261 1.38 23.97 -0.07
CA HIS A 261 1.74 23.42 -1.37
C HIS A 261 2.25 21.97 -1.26
N ASP A 262 3.07 21.67 -0.27
CA ASP A 262 3.58 20.31 -0.07
C ASP A 262 2.49 19.36 0.47
N ALA A 263 1.58 19.83 1.31
CA ALA A 263 0.43 19.05 1.78
C ALA A 263 -0.53 18.68 0.64
N LEU A 264 -0.80 19.60 -0.29
CA LEU A 264 -1.68 19.34 -1.43
C LEU A 264 -1.05 18.45 -2.51
N LYS A 265 0.30 18.38 -2.60
CA LYS A 265 0.96 17.38 -3.45
C LYS A 265 0.65 15.95 -3.01
N LEU A 266 0.60 15.68 -1.70
CA LEU A 266 0.27 14.36 -1.16
C LEU A 266 -1.17 13.93 -1.48
N CYS A 267 -2.09 14.90 -1.63
CA CYS A 267 -3.47 14.65 -2.06
C CYS A 267 -3.61 14.37 -3.56
N ASN A 268 -2.56 14.52 -4.37
CA ASN A 268 -2.63 14.52 -5.83
C ASN A 268 -2.10 13.19 -6.42
N CYS A 269 -2.77 12.08 -6.13
CA CYS A 269 -2.41 10.76 -6.65
C CYS A 269 -2.88 10.57 -8.11
N ASP A 270 -2.13 11.12 -9.07
CA ASP A 270 -2.18 10.70 -10.48
C ASP A 270 -0.94 9.88 -10.83
N PHE A 271 -1.15 8.58 -10.99
CA PHE A 271 -0.24 7.66 -11.68
C PHE A 271 -0.12 8.09 -13.16
N LEU A 272 1.05 8.61 -13.58
CA LEU A 272 1.84 8.19 -14.76
C LEU A 272 2.93 9.22 -15.13
N TYR A 273 4.19 8.78 -15.10
CA TYR A 273 5.37 9.34 -15.79
C TYR A 273 5.88 10.74 -15.36
N GLN A 274 6.41 10.81 -14.15
CA GLN A 274 7.70 11.45 -13.86
C GLN A 274 8.32 10.77 -12.63
N ASP A 275 9.04 9.69 -12.90
CA ASP A 275 10.06 9.15 -12.03
C ASP A 275 11.13 10.21 -11.75
N LYS A 276 11.64 10.18 -10.51
CA LYS A 276 12.73 10.96 -9.90
C LYS A 276 12.32 12.24 -9.18
N HIS A 277 12.28 12.06 -7.87
CA HIS A 277 12.30 13.03 -6.76
C HIS A 277 10.94 13.44 -6.19
N ASN A 278 10.73 12.94 -4.98
CA ASN A 278 9.73 13.32 -3.98
C ASN A 278 8.28 12.90 -4.22
N ASN A 279 8.09 11.59 -4.27
CA ASN A 279 6.97 10.99 -3.58
C ASN A 279 7.54 10.25 -2.36
N SER A 280 6.78 10.16 -1.28
CA SER A 280 6.77 8.93 -0.48
C SER A 280 6.23 7.78 -1.35
N ILE A 281 6.98 7.42 -2.40
CA ILE A 281 6.80 6.22 -3.20
C ILE A 281 7.23 5.11 -2.25
N MET A 282 6.37 4.13 -2.02
CA MET A 282 6.84 2.88 -1.44
C MET A 282 8.04 2.42 -2.27
N SER A 283 9.19 2.19 -1.64
CA SER A 283 10.47 1.95 -2.34
C SER A 283 10.47 0.74 -3.29
N PHE A 284 9.39 -0.05 -3.24
CA PHE A 284 9.19 -1.31 -3.94
C PHE A 284 7.78 -1.45 -4.51
N GLU A 285 7.67 -2.33 -5.49
CA GLU A 285 6.42 -2.86 -6.03
C GLU A 285 6.24 -4.33 -5.62
N ILE A 286 5.02 -4.84 -5.73
CA ILE A 286 4.76 -6.28 -5.60
C ILE A 286 5.08 -7.00 -6.91
N TYR A 287 5.91 -8.04 -6.83
CA TYR A 287 6.19 -8.94 -7.95
C TYR A 287 4.90 -9.59 -8.47
N THR A 288 4.67 -9.45 -9.77
CA THR A 288 3.59 -10.16 -10.49
C THR A 288 4.18 -11.31 -11.29
N GLY A 289 3.57 -12.49 -11.18
CA GLY A 289 4.10 -13.72 -11.75
C GLY A 289 4.04 -14.91 -10.79
N ALA A 290 4.64 -16.01 -11.22
CA ALA A 290 4.68 -17.25 -10.45
C ALA A 290 5.88 -17.27 -9.49
N TRP A 291 5.63 -17.63 -8.24
CA TRP A 291 6.65 -17.80 -7.22
C TRP A 291 6.21 -18.88 -6.20
N THR A 292 7.03 -19.16 -5.20
CA THR A 292 6.75 -20.19 -4.19
C THR A 292 6.87 -19.61 -2.79
N ASP A 293 5.80 -19.67 -2.00
CA ASP A 293 5.87 -19.44 -0.56
C ASP A 293 6.41 -20.69 0.14
N TRP A 294 7.69 -20.62 0.55
CA TRP A 294 8.36 -21.76 1.15
C TRP A 294 7.87 -22.09 2.58
N SER A 295 6.96 -21.29 3.16
CA SER A 295 6.22 -21.69 4.37
C SER A 295 5.27 -22.87 4.11
N ARG A 296 4.78 -23.03 2.87
CA ARG A 296 3.74 -24.00 2.51
C ARG A 296 4.27 -25.16 1.68
N SER A 297 5.58 -25.42 1.67
CA SER A 297 6.25 -26.38 0.77
C SER A 297 6.22 -25.98 -0.71
N ARG A 298 6.96 -26.73 -1.55
CA ARG A 298 7.09 -26.43 -2.98
C ARG A 298 5.77 -26.49 -3.76
N VAL A 299 4.86 -27.39 -3.38
CA VAL A 299 3.63 -27.65 -4.16
C VAL A 299 2.48 -26.78 -3.66
N LEU A 300 2.20 -26.78 -2.35
CA LEU A 300 1.10 -25.96 -1.81
C LEU A 300 1.45 -24.47 -1.74
N GLY A 301 2.75 -24.13 -1.73
CA GLY A 301 3.23 -22.76 -1.77
C GLY A 301 3.30 -22.13 -3.16
N ALA A 302 3.12 -22.92 -4.23
CA ALA A 302 3.16 -22.42 -5.59
C ALA A 302 2.03 -21.41 -5.83
N THR A 303 2.41 -20.14 -5.98
CA THR A 303 1.52 -18.98 -5.96
C THR A 303 1.70 -18.17 -7.24
N LEU A 304 0.59 -17.74 -7.84
CA LEU A 304 0.55 -16.79 -8.94
C LEU A 304 0.01 -15.46 -8.42
N THR A 305 0.84 -14.42 -8.43
CA THR A 305 0.44 -13.06 -8.04
C THR A 305 0.09 -12.25 -9.28
N LEU A 306 -1.07 -11.61 -9.28
CA LEU A 306 -1.59 -10.81 -10.40
C LEU A 306 -1.99 -9.41 -9.93
N SER A 307 -1.95 -8.45 -10.87
CA SER A 307 -2.52 -7.11 -10.67
C SER A 307 -4.04 -7.21 -10.41
N SER A 308 -4.65 -6.20 -9.77
CA SER A 308 -6.11 -6.16 -9.56
C SER A 308 -6.91 -6.39 -10.85
N ARG A 309 -6.42 -5.81 -11.96
CA ARG A 309 -7.02 -5.94 -13.30
C ARG A 309 -6.95 -7.38 -13.79
N ASP A 310 -5.77 -7.98 -13.80
CA ASP A 310 -5.58 -9.32 -14.38
C ASP A 310 -6.22 -10.39 -13.49
N ALA A 311 -6.18 -10.20 -12.17
CA ALA A 311 -6.91 -11.03 -11.22
C ALA A 311 -8.42 -10.99 -11.47
N SER A 312 -8.99 -9.80 -11.71
CA SER A 312 -10.42 -9.67 -12.04
C SER A 312 -10.77 -10.39 -13.36
N LEU A 313 -9.89 -10.31 -14.36
CA LEU A 313 -10.06 -11.06 -15.61
C LEU A 313 -10.00 -12.57 -15.39
N LEU A 314 -9.05 -13.06 -14.59
CA LEU A 314 -8.94 -14.48 -14.27
C LEU A 314 -10.17 -14.97 -13.49
N LEU A 315 -10.68 -14.20 -12.53
CA LEU A 315 -11.90 -14.53 -11.79
C LEU A 315 -13.13 -14.61 -12.69
N ALA A 316 -13.29 -13.64 -13.60
CA ALA A 316 -14.37 -13.68 -14.60
C ALA A 316 -14.26 -14.91 -15.50
N PHE A 317 -13.06 -15.24 -15.96
CA PHE A 317 -12.80 -16.45 -16.74
C PHE A 317 -13.14 -17.72 -15.97
N ILE A 318 -12.73 -17.83 -14.69
CA ILE A 318 -13.04 -18.98 -13.85
C ILE A 318 -14.56 -19.14 -13.69
N ALA A 319 -15.31 -18.06 -13.43
CA ALA A 319 -16.76 -18.13 -13.30
C ALA A 319 -17.44 -18.62 -14.59
N ALA A 320 -17.00 -18.11 -15.75
CA ALA A 320 -17.46 -18.57 -17.06
C ALA A 320 -17.10 -20.05 -17.30
N PHE A 321 -15.87 -20.45 -16.97
CA PHE A 321 -15.39 -21.83 -17.10
C PHE A 321 -16.21 -22.81 -16.25
N VAL A 322 -16.45 -22.48 -14.98
CA VAL A 322 -17.29 -23.29 -14.07
C VAL A 322 -18.71 -23.45 -14.63
N THR A 323 -19.26 -22.39 -15.24
CA THR A 323 -20.58 -22.45 -15.90
C THR A 323 -20.59 -23.44 -17.08
N VAL A 324 -19.53 -23.42 -17.92
CA VAL A 324 -19.39 -24.39 -19.02
C VAL A 324 -19.25 -25.82 -18.48
N VAL A 325 -18.44 -26.02 -17.44
CA VAL A 325 -18.30 -27.33 -16.77
C VAL A 325 -19.63 -27.81 -16.21
N ALA A 326 -20.44 -26.93 -15.60
CA ALA A 326 -21.77 -27.27 -15.09
C ALA A 326 -22.72 -27.75 -16.20
N ILE A 327 -22.71 -27.10 -17.37
CA ILE A 327 -23.51 -27.52 -18.52
C ILE A 327 -23.03 -28.89 -19.01
N ARG A 328 -21.73 -29.08 -19.18
CA ARG A 328 -21.17 -30.36 -19.69
C ARG A 328 -21.37 -31.52 -18.73
N LEU A 329 -21.20 -31.29 -17.43
CA LEU A 329 -21.48 -32.30 -16.42
C LEU A 329 -22.97 -32.68 -16.39
N TRP A 330 -23.88 -31.72 -16.58
CA TRP A 330 -25.30 -32.01 -16.69
C TRP A 330 -25.59 -32.98 -17.86
N LEU A 331 -24.94 -32.82 -19.01
CA LEU A 331 -25.11 -33.75 -20.14
C LEU A 331 -24.71 -35.17 -19.79
N ILE A 332 -23.58 -35.34 -19.07
CA ILE A 332 -23.12 -36.64 -18.59
C ILE A 332 -24.15 -37.25 -17.64
N ILE A 333 -24.67 -36.45 -16.68
CA ILE A 333 -25.66 -36.91 -15.71
C ILE A 333 -26.99 -37.26 -16.41
N ALA A 334 -27.45 -36.46 -17.35
CA ALA A 334 -28.69 -36.67 -18.09
C ALA A 334 -28.61 -37.95 -18.95
N PHE A 335 -27.51 -38.12 -19.68
CA PHE A 335 -27.20 -39.35 -20.42
C PHE A 335 -27.19 -40.57 -19.50
N THR A 336 -26.44 -40.49 -18.40
CA THR A 336 -26.28 -41.60 -17.45
C THR A 336 -27.62 -41.97 -16.81
N THR A 337 -28.40 -40.98 -16.38
CA THR A 337 -29.74 -41.16 -15.79
C THR A 337 -30.70 -41.76 -16.80
N HIS A 338 -30.65 -41.32 -18.06
CA HIS A 338 -31.42 -41.92 -19.15
C HIS A 338 -31.03 -43.39 -19.32
N GLN A 339 -29.75 -43.71 -19.48
CA GLN A 339 -29.26 -45.08 -19.69
C GLN A 339 -29.63 -46.02 -18.54
N PHE A 340 -29.55 -45.58 -17.28
CA PHE A 340 -29.99 -46.39 -16.14
C PHE A 340 -31.51 -46.56 -16.08
N SER A 341 -32.26 -45.53 -16.44
CA SER A 341 -33.72 -45.55 -16.44
C SER A 341 -34.31 -46.30 -17.63
N ALA A 342 -33.55 -46.48 -18.72
CA ALA A 342 -33.97 -47.16 -19.93
C ALA A 342 -34.15 -48.68 -19.68
N ALA A 343 -35.31 -49.06 -19.15
CA ALA A 343 -35.69 -50.45 -18.91
C ALA A 343 -36.42 -51.07 -20.12
N GLY A 344 -36.26 -52.37 -20.34
CA GLY A 344 -37.11 -53.12 -21.27
C GLY A 344 -38.56 -53.22 -20.77
N GLY A 345 -39.50 -53.58 -21.63
CA GLY A 345 -40.91 -53.83 -21.26
C GLY A 345 -41.90 -52.69 -21.57
N LYS A 346 -43.15 -52.86 -21.14
CA LYS A 346 -44.25 -51.89 -21.32
C LYS A 346 -44.19 -50.80 -20.24
N HIS A 347 -44.18 -49.55 -20.66
CA HIS A 347 -44.14 -48.38 -19.78
C HIS A 347 -45.25 -47.38 -20.15
N ASP A 348 -45.60 -46.49 -19.21
CA ASP A 348 -46.61 -45.44 -19.41
C ASP A 348 -46.06 -44.19 -20.14
N GLY A 349 -46.95 -43.28 -20.54
CA GLY A 349 -46.57 -42.05 -21.24
C GLY A 349 -45.65 -41.14 -20.40
N LEU A 350 -45.82 -41.14 -19.07
CA LEU A 350 -44.95 -40.41 -18.14
C LEU A 350 -43.49 -40.84 -18.24
N TYR A 351 -43.24 -42.15 -18.34
CA TYR A 351 -41.91 -42.71 -18.55
C TYR A 351 -41.27 -42.19 -19.85
N TYR A 352 -42.00 -42.23 -20.97
CA TYR A 352 -41.46 -41.81 -22.27
C TYR A 352 -41.17 -40.31 -22.30
N GLN A 353 -42.08 -39.47 -21.82
CA GLN A 353 -41.83 -38.03 -21.70
C GLN A 353 -40.57 -37.74 -20.85
N ARG A 354 -40.37 -38.49 -19.76
CA ARG A 354 -39.16 -38.33 -18.93
C ARG A 354 -37.88 -38.69 -19.70
N GLN A 355 -37.86 -39.76 -20.48
CA GLN A 355 -36.70 -40.11 -21.31
C GLN A 355 -36.39 -39.03 -22.35
N VAL A 356 -37.44 -38.48 -22.98
CA VAL A 356 -37.32 -37.39 -23.96
C VAL A 356 -36.78 -36.11 -23.33
N ILE A 357 -37.23 -35.75 -22.13
CA ILE A 357 -36.68 -34.61 -21.38
C ILE A 357 -35.18 -34.83 -21.12
N LEU A 358 -34.78 -36.01 -20.65
CA LEU A 358 -33.37 -36.30 -20.36
C LEU A 358 -32.46 -36.30 -21.61
N ARG A 359 -32.96 -36.71 -22.78
CA ARG A 359 -32.18 -36.68 -24.04
C ARG A 359 -31.99 -35.26 -24.57
N ASN A 360 -33.07 -34.48 -24.57
CA ASN A 360 -33.12 -33.24 -25.36
C ASN A 360 -32.87 -31.97 -24.56
N ILE A 361 -33.10 -31.97 -23.25
CA ILE A 361 -32.98 -30.76 -22.44
C ILE A 361 -31.57 -30.62 -21.87
N LYS A 362 -30.79 -29.73 -22.50
CA LYS A 362 -29.37 -29.51 -22.20
C LYS A 362 -29.10 -28.59 -20.99
N SER A 363 -30.15 -28.10 -20.34
CA SER A 363 -30.09 -27.19 -19.18
C SER A 363 -30.81 -27.80 -17.98
N ALA A 364 -30.11 -27.96 -16.85
CA ALA A 364 -30.70 -28.52 -15.63
C ALA A 364 -31.89 -27.70 -15.10
N PRO A 365 -31.85 -26.36 -15.03
CA PRO A 365 -33.03 -25.54 -14.68
C PRO A 365 -34.22 -25.76 -15.61
N ALA A 366 -33.98 -25.86 -16.92
CA ALA A 366 -35.05 -26.11 -17.89
C ALA A 366 -35.65 -27.51 -17.70
N ALA A 367 -34.81 -28.52 -17.42
CA ALA A 367 -35.27 -29.87 -17.12
C ALA A 367 -36.09 -29.92 -15.82
N ALA A 368 -35.67 -29.18 -14.79
CA ALA A 368 -36.42 -29.06 -13.54
C ALA A 368 -37.83 -28.53 -13.76
N TRP A 369 -37.96 -27.46 -14.56
CA TRP A 369 -39.25 -26.87 -14.90
C TRP A 369 -40.17 -27.88 -15.60
N LEU A 370 -39.64 -28.61 -16.59
CA LEU A 370 -40.39 -29.65 -17.29
C LEU A 370 -40.77 -30.81 -16.38
N PHE A 371 -39.92 -31.23 -15.44
CA PHE A 371 -40.28 -32.26 -14.46
C PHE A 371 -41.34 -31.81 -13.46
N LEU A 372 -41.36 -30.52 -13.08
CA LEU A 372 -42.43 -29.95 -12.25
C LEU A 372 -43.76 -29.89 -13.01
N GLN A 373 -43.74 -29.44 -14.26
CA GLN A 373 -44.93 -29.48 -15.13
C GLN A 373 -45.42 -30.92 -15.32
N GLN A 374 -44.51 -31.85 -15.55
CA GLN A 374 -44.84 -33.27 -15.66
C GLN A 374 -45.47 -33.81 -14.36
N ALA A 375 -44.99 -33.40 -13.19
CA ALA A 375 -45.61 -33.75 -11.90
C ALA A 375 -47.06 -33.23 -11.79
N TRP A 376 -47.32 -32.02 -12.30
CA TRP A 376 -48.63 -31.39 -12.27
C TRP A 376 -49.62 -32.03 -13.25
N TYR A 377 -49.26 -32.14 -14.53
CA TYR A 377 -50.16 -32.63 -15.58
C TYR A 377 -50.51 -34.12 -15.43
N TRP A 378 -49.60 -34.92 -14.87
CA TRP A 378 -49.86 -36.35 -14.63
C TRP A 378 -50.47 -36.64 -13.25
N ARG A 379 -50.86 -35.60 -12.49
CA ARG A 379 -51.49 -35.77 -11.17
C ARG A 379 -52.85 -36.44 -11.32
N GLY A 380 -53.02 -37.59 -10.67
CA GLY A 380 -54.27 -38.36 -10.71
C GLY A 380 -54.48 -39.23 -11.96
N ILE A 381 -53.58 -39.17 -12.95
CA ILE A 381 -53.64 -40.01 -14.16
C ILE A 381 -52.83 -41.29 -13.98
N VAL A 382 -51.58 -41.16 -13.51
CA VAL A 382 -50.63 -42.27 -13.34
C VAL A 382 -50.32 -42.47 -11.87
N ARG A 383 -50.21 -43.73 -11.44
CA ARG A 383 -49.87 -44.09 -10.05
C ARG A 383 -48.51 -43.52 -9.66
N SER A 384 -48.48 -42.84 -8.51
CA SER A 384 -47.25 -42.28 -7.91
C SER A 384 -46.51 -41.29 -8.83
N SER A 385 -47.23 -40.52 -9.65
CA SER A 385 -46.62 -39.54 -10.58
C SER A 385 -45.70 -38.55 -9.87
N LEU A 386 -46.13 -37.98 -8.73
CA LEU A 386 -45.33 -37.06 -7.91
C LEU A 386 -44.00 -37.71 -7.43
N ALA A 387 -44.06 -38.94 -6.91
CA ALA A 387 -42.87 -39.65 -6.42
C ALA A 387 -41.88 -40.02 -7.53
N ARG A 388 -42.33 -40.08 -8.79
CA ARG A 388 -41.51 -40.45 -9.96
C ARG A 388 -40.83 -39.25 -10.63
N THR A 389 -41.28 -38.02 -10.35
CA THR A 389 -40.81 -36.79 -11.02
C THR A 389 -40.23 -35.74 -10.07
N ILE A 390 -40.82 -35.53 -8.89
CA ILE A 390 -40.33 -34.53 -7.92
C ILE A 390 -38.88 -34.75 -7.51
N PRO A 391 -38.40 -35.98 -7.22
CA PRO A 391 -36.99 -36.19 -6.88
C PRO A 391 -36.02 -35.72 -7.97
N LEU A 392 -36.38 -35.89 -9.24
CA LEU A 392 -35.57 -35.42 -10.37
C LEU A 392 -35.60 -33.90 -10.50
N ALA A 393 -36.77 -33.28 -10.32
CA ALA A 393 -36.89 -31.83 -10.30
C ALA A 393 -36.05 -31.20 -9.16
N LEU A 394 -36.16 -31.73 -7.95
CA LEU A 394 -35.38 -31.28 -6.79
C LEU A 394 -33.89 -31.47 -7.01
N PHE A 395 -33.45 -32.60 -7.56
CA PHE A 395 -32.06 -32.81 -7.92
C PHE A 395 -31.56 -31.75 -8.91
N CYS A 396 -32.30 -31.46 -9.97
CA CYS A 396 -31.93 -30.44 -10.95
C CYS A 396 -31.84 -29.03 -10.34
N ILE A 397 -32.76 -28.69 -9.44
CA ILE A 397 -32.73 -27.41 -8.70
C ILE A 397 -31.50 -27.35 -7.80
N MET A 398 -31.28 -28.36 -6.97
CA MET A 398 -30.11 -28.41 -6.06
C MET A 398 -28.79 -28.38 -6.82
N TYR A 399 -28.71 -29.10 -7.96
CA TYR A 399 -27.55 -29.08 -8.84
C TYR A 399 -27.28 -27.67 -9.37
N SER A 400 -28.32 -26.98 -9.87
CA SER A 400 -28.20 -25.65 -10.45
C SER A 400 -27.81 -24.60 -9.41
N VAL A 401 -28.44 -24.66 -8.23
CA VAL A 401 -28.09 -23.81 -7.08
C VAL A 401 -26.65 -24.07 -6.63
N GLY A 402 -26.25 -25.35 -6.53
CA GLY A 402 -24.89 -25.72 -6.16
C GLY A 402 -23.83 -25.16 -7.11
N PHE A 403 -24.05 -25.25 -8.43
CA PHE A 403 -23.11 -24.69 -9.41
C PHE A 403 -23.15 -23.17 -9.49
N ALA A 404 -24.30 -22.52 -9.28
CA ALA A 404 -24.37 -21.07 -9.16
C ALA A 404 -23.56 -20.57 -7.94
N ILE A 405 -23.69 -21.25 -6.80
CA ILE A 405 -22.90 -21.01 -5.60
C ILE A 405 -21.40 -21.19 -5.91
N LEU A 406 -21.00 -22.32 -6.52
CA LEU A 406 -19.60 -22.57 -6.88
C LEU A 406 -19.02 -21.52 -7.84
N ALA A 407 -19.82 -21.03 -8.80
CA ALA A 407 -19.39 -19.97 -9.71
C ALA A 407 -19.16 -18.64 -8.98
N VAL A 408 -20.03 -18.28 -8.02
CA VAL A 408 -19.89 -17.07 -7.20
C VAL A 408 -18.71 -17.17 -6.24
N PHE A 409 -18.54 -18.32 -5.59
CA PHE A 409 -17.43 -18.59 -4.66
C PHE A 409 -16.10 -18.93 -5.35
N SER A 410 -16.04 -18.88 -6.68
CA SER A 410 -14.79 -19.08 -7.40
C SER A 410 -13.68 -18.07 -7.03
N SER A 411 -14.06 -16.91 -6.50
CA SER A 411 -13.16 -15.92 -5.92
C SER A 411 -12.36 -16.46 -4.72
N GLN A 412 -12.90 -17.42 -3.96
CA GLN A 412 -12.22 -18.02 -2.81
C GLN A 412 -11.02 -18.89 -3.20
N ILE A 413 -10.82 -19.18 -4.50
CA ILE A 413 -9.56 -19.80 -4.96
C ILE A 413 -8.36 -18.91 -4.59
N SER A 414 -8.55 -17.59 -4.51
CA SER A 414 -7.52 -16.68 -4.01
C SER A 414 -7.18 -16.90 -2.54
N ASP A 415 -8.18 -17.22 -1.70
CA ASP A 415 -8.00 -17.41 -0.26
C ASP A 415 -7.12 -18.64 0.06
N SER A 416 -7.10 -19.62 -0.84
CA SER A 416 -6.24 -20.79 -0.72
C SER A 416 -4.74 -20.48 -0.96
N ALA A 417 -4.43 -19.31 -1.52
CA ALA A 417 -3.06 -18.90 -1.83
C ALA A 417 -2.31 -18.37 -0.60
N SER A 418 -1.04 -18.01 -0.79
CA SER A 418 -0.24 -17.35 0.24
C SER A 418 -0.84 -15.98 0.60
N VAL A 419 -0.86 -15.64 1.89
CA VAL A 419 -1.20 -14.28 2.38
C VAL A 419 -0.07 -13.29 2.07
N TYR A 420 1.17 -13.80 2.01
CA TYR A 420 2.35 -13.02 1.66
C TYR A 420 2.46 -12.80 0.16
N ARG A 421 3.11 -11.71 -0.24
CA ARG A 421 3.54 -11.37 -1.59
C ARG A 421 5.05 -11.15 -1.63
N LEU A 422 5.63 -11.23 -2.82
CA LEU A 422 7.06 -11.07 -3.02
C LEU A 422 7.38 -9.62 -3.43
N LEU A 423 8.41 -9.05 -2.83
CA LEU A 423 8.87 -7.70 -3.15
C LEU A 423 9.67 -7.67 -4.45
N HIS A 424 9.58 -6.54 -5.14
CA HIS A 424 10.36 -6.24 -6.32
C HIS A 424 10.76 -4.76 -6.33
N SER A 425 12.05 -4.46 -6.48
CA SER A 425 12.54 -3.09 -6.66
C SER A 425 13.72 -3.05 -7.64
N PRO A 426 13.76 -2.07 -8.56
CA PRO A 426 14.93 -1.87 -9.42
C PRO A 426 16.18 -1.43 -8.63
N ASN A 427 15.98 -0.89 -7.43
CA ASN A 427 17.02 -0.38 -6.53
C ASN A 427 17.47 -1.40 -5.48
N CYS A 428 17.20 -2.69 -5.70
CA CYS A 428 17.67 -3.73 -4.78
C CYS A 428 19.21 -3.75 -4.68
N GLY A 429 19.72 -4.08 -3.49
CA GLY A 429 21.14 -4.08 -3.16
C GLY A 429 21.41 -3.46 -1.79
N PHE A 430 22.69 -3.28 -1.45
CA PHE A 430 23.08 -2.58 -0.24
C PHE A 430 22.83 -1.08 -0.41
N GLN A 431 22.02 -0.49 0.46
CA GLN A 431 21.64 0.91 0.38
C GLN A 431 22.70 1.79 1.04
N MET A 432 23.58 2.40 0.25
CA MET A 432 24.61 3.31 0.78
C MET A 432 24.24 4.76 0.54
N THR A 433 24.64 5.64 1.46
CA THR A 433 24.40 7.09 1.37
C THR A 433 25.58 7.87 1.89
N ASP A 434 25.83 9.02 1.26
CA ASP A 434 26.78 10.01 1.77
C ASP A 434 26.18 10.83 2.93
N ASP A 435 24.84 10.90 3.04
CA ASP A 435 24.12 11.54 4.14
C ASP A 435 23.64 10.51 5.18
N VAL A 436 24.62 9.95 5.91
CA VAL A 436 24.39 8.94 6.94
C VAL A 436 23.47 9.45 8.06
N TYR A 437 23.52 10.75 8.36
CA TYR A 437 22.76 11.37 9.44
C TYR A 437 21.27 11.41 9.13
N GLN A 438 20.91 11.87 7.94
CA GLN A 438 19.51 12.00 7.55
C GLN A 438 18.85 10.62 7.44
N LYS A 439 19.53 9.63 6.83
CA LYS A 439 19.02 8.25 6.76
C LYS A 439 18.84 7.64 8.15
N ALA A 440 19.87 7.69 9.00
CA ALA A 440 19.80 7.10 10.33
C ALA A 440 18.73 7.78 11.22
N THR A 441 18.52 9.10 11.07
CA THR A 441 17.45 9.81 11.77
C THR A 441 16.08 9.30 11.34
N PHE A 442 15.85 9.19 10.03
CA PHE A 442 14.59 8.68 9.48
C PHE A 442 14.30 7.24 9.91
N ASP A 443 15.29 6.34 9.77
CA ASP A 443 15.12 4.92 10.09
C ASP A 443 14.81 4.72 11.59
N ASN A 444 15.58 5.38 12.48
CA ASN A 444 15.37 5.29 13.92
C ASN A 444 14.03 5.90 14.36
N GLN A 445 13.58 6.99 13.74
CA GLN A 445 12.26 7.57 14.01
C GLN A 445 11.14 6.63 13.55
N ARG A 446 11.24 6.07 12.34
CA ARG A 446 10.27 5.12 11.80
C ARG A 446 10.14 3.88 12.68
N ALA A 447 11.25 3.28 13.10
CA ALA A 447 11.23 2.11 13.97
C ALA A 447 10.63 2.41 15.34
N ALA A 448 10.93 3.56 15.93
CA ALA A 448 10.38 3.98 17.22
C ALA A 448 8.87 4.27 17.17
N LEU A 449 8.38 4.81 16.06
CA LEU A 449 6.95 4.98 15.81
C LEU A 449 6.27 3.61 15.65
N TYR A 450 6.87 2.72 14.85
CA TYR A 450 6.34 1.38 14.63
C TYR A 450 6.26 0.57 15.92
N SER A 451 7.33 0.49 16.71
CA SER A 451 7.33 -0.26 17.98
C SER A 451 6.26 0.27 18.93
N LYS A 452 6.16 1.60 19.07
CA LYS A 452 5.19 2.27 19.96
C LYS A 452 3.75 1.95 19.58
N GLU A 453 3.45 1.98 18.28
CA GLU A 453 2.10 1.79 17.77
C GLU A 453 1.70 0.31 17.69
N CYS A 454 2.63 -0.54 17.24
CA CYS A 454 2.34 -1.91 16.82
C CYS A 454 2.68 -2.99 17.84
N TYR A 455 3.59 -2.76 18.79
CA TYR A 455 3.92 -3.78 19.79
C TYR A 455 2.90 -3.86 20.92
N GLY A 456 1.99 -2.87 21.01
CA GLY A 456 0.77 -2.92 21.82
C GLY A 456 -0.40 -3.59 21.08
N ASN A 457 -1.60 -3.51 21.65
CA ASN A 457 -2.83 -4.11 21.11
C ASN A 457 -3.56 -3.25 20.04
N THR A 458 -2.88 -2.28 19.44
CA THR A 458 -3.47 -1.32 18.49
C THR A 458 -3.68 -1.96 17.11
N SER A 459 -4.77 -1.64 16.41
CA SER A 459 -4.97 -2.04 15.01
C SER A 459 -4.66 -0.87 14.09
N SER A 460 -3.45 -0.83 13.54
CA SER A 460 -3.03 0.18 12.57
C SER A 460 -2.54 -0.49 11.29
N PRO A 461 -2.87 0.01 10.09
CA PRO A 461 -2.36 -0.53 8.83
C PRO A 461 -0.84 -0.57 8.74
N ILE A 462 -0.14 0.35 9.43
CA ILE A 462 1.32 0.35 9.46
C ILE A 462 1.88 -0.94 10.05
N CYS A 463 1.14 -1.62 10.93
CA CYS A 463 1.60 -2.83 11.63
C CYS A 463 1.75 -4.06 10.71
N ASP A 464 1.14 -4.05 9.53
CA ASP A 464 1.26 -5.12 8.54
C ASP A 464 2.40 -4.90 7.52
N THR A 465 3.18 -3.81 7.68
CA THR A 465 4.28 -3.49 6.78
C THR A 465 5.51 -4.38 6.95
N LEU A 466 5.78 -4.84 8.18
CA LEU A 466 6.89 -5.76 8.49
C LEU A 466 6.44 -7.24 8.38
N PRO A 467 7.37 -8.19 8.15
CA PRO A 467 7.02 -9.60 7.95
C PRO A 467 6.34 -10.20 9.18
N THR A 468 6.84 -9.82 10.36
CA THR A 468 6.28 -10.16 11.66
C THR A 468 6.04 -8.89 12.47
N ARG A 469 4.85 -8.81 13.08
CA ARG A 469 4.40 -7.61 13.78
C ARG A 469 5.34 -7.21 14.93
N ARG A 470 5.89 -8.18 15.64
CA ARG A 470 6.80 -7.98 16.77
C ARG A 470 7.74 -9.17 16.85
N LEU A 471 9.01 -8.91 17.14
CA LEU A 471 9.97 -9.94 17.51
C LEU A 471 9.89 -10.16 19.02
N ASP A 472 9.54 -11.38 19.43
CA ASP A 472 9.38 -11.69 20.84
C ASP A 472 10.74 -11.79 21.55
N TRP A 473 10.77 -11.30 22.79
CA TRP A 473 11.94 -11.31 23.64
C TRP A 473 11.54 -11.37 25.12
N ALA A 474 12.46 -11.82 25.96
CA ALA A 474 12.28 -11.96 27.39
C ALA A 474 13.29 -11.10 28.15
N ASN A 475 12.88 -10.55 29.29
CA ASN A 475 13.78 -9.93 30.24
C ASN A 475 14.10 -10.87 31.41
N SER A 476 15.23 -10.60 32.04
CA SER A 476 15.62 -11.20 33.32
C SER A 476 16.57 -10.27 34.07
N SER A 477 16.62 -10.44 35.39
CA SER A 477 17.60 -9.76 36.24
C SER A 477 18.88 -10.61 36.33
N THR A 478 20.05 -9.97 36.24
CA THR A 478 21.36 -10.64 36.32
C THR A 478 22.36 -9.80 37.10
N GLU A 479 23.52 -10.38 37.44
CA GLU A 479 24.64 -9.64 38.02
C GLU A 479 25.23 -8.64 37.00
N CYS A 480 25.84 -7.58 37.52
CA CYS A 480 26.55 -6.58 36.72
C CYS A 480 27.63 -7.26 35.86
N PRO A 481 27.63 -7.08 34.52
CA PRO A 481 28.59 -7.72 33.64
C PRO A 481 29.97 -7.02 33.65
N PHE A 482 30.07 -5.85 34.28
CA PHE A 482 31.26 -5.02 34.33
C PHE A 482 32.12 -5.31 35.57
N GLY A 483 33.42 -5.08 35.46
CA GLY A 483 34.38 -5.31 36.54
C GLY A 483 34.39 -4.21 37.60
N GLY A 484 35.07 -4.48 38.72
CA GLY A 484 35.29 -3.50 39.78
C GLY A 484 34.00 -3.05 40.49
N ARG A 485 33.99 -1.82 41.01
CA ARG A 485 32.80 -1.19 41.62
C ARG A 485 32.22 -0.09 40.72
N VAL A 486 32.11 -0.37 39.43
CA VAL A 486 31.60 0.61 38.44
C VAL A 486 30.08 0.65 38.37
N CYS A 487 29.40 -0.45 38.72
CA CYS A 487 27.94 -0.53 38.76
C CYS A 487 27.36 0.07 40.04
N LEU A 488 26.14 0.58 39.95
CA LEU A 488 25.41 1.26 41.04
C LEU A 488 24.94 0.34 42.19
N GLY A 489 25.22 -0.97 42.13
CA GLY A 489 24.76 -1.93 43.14
C GLY A 489 23.29 -2.34 43.01
N VAL A 490 22.66 -2.02 41.88
CA VAL A 490 21.36 -2.59 41.47
C VAL A 490 21.58 -3.72 40.46
N PRO A 491 20.69 -4.73 40.39
CA PRO A 491 20.82 -5.79 39.40
C PRO A 491 20.80 -5.26 37.96
N ALA A 492 21.56 -5.91 37.09
CA ALA A 492 21.57 -5.64 35.67
C ALA A 492 20.28 -6.13 35.01
N PHE A 493 19.87 -5.45 33.95
CA PHE A 493 18.70 -5.79 33.14
C PHE A 493 19.16 -6.48 31.85
N LYS A 494 18.88 -7.79 31.75
CA LYS A 494 19.19 -8.60 30.58
C LYS A 494 17.95 -8.74 29.72
N MET A 495 18.06 -8.37 28.44
CA MET A 495 17.05 -8.51 27.39
C MET A 495 17.56 -9.55 26.39
N GLU A 496 16.76 -10.56 26.10
CA GLU A 496 17.14 -11.67 25.23
C GLU A 496 16.04 -11.96 24.22
N SER A 497 16.38 -11.89 22.93
CA SER A 497 15.44 -12.26 21.87
C SER A 497 15.19 -13.76 21.87
N GLY A 498 14.02 -14.16 21.36
CA GLY A 498 13.85 -15.52 20.86
C GLY A 498 14.86 -15.86 19.75
N MET A 499 14.87 -17.12 19.31
CA MET A 499 15.60 -17.52 18.12
C MET A 499 14.85 -17.01 16.88
N ILE A 500 15.31 -15.88 16.34
CA ILE A 500 14.74 -15.19 15.17
C ILE A 500 15.09 -16.01 13.92
N ASP A 501 14.07 -16.53 13.25
CA ASP A 501 14.20 -17.25 11.99
C ASP A 501 14.19 -16.27 10.81
N THR A 502 15.25 -16.28 10.01
CA THR A 502 15.38 -15.37 8.85
C THR A 502 14.23 -15.47 7.85
N HIS A 503 13.54 -16.61 7.77
CA HIS A 503 12.38 -16.79 6.91
C HIS A 503 11.09 -16.32 7.56
N HIS A 504 10.76 -16.84 8.74
CA HIS A 504 9.49 -16.52 9.41
C HIS A 504 9.46 -15.09 9.95
N ASP A 505 10.53 -14.68 10.62
CA ASP A 505 10.55 -13.45 11.39
C ASP A 505 11.05 -12.27 10.54
N LEU A 506 12.08 -12.48 9.72
CA LEU A 506 12.69 -11.43 8.88
C LEU A 506 12.20 -11.43 7.43
N GLY A 507 11.35 -12.39 7.04
CA GLY A 507 10.68 -12.41 5.74
C GLY A 507 11.54 -12.84 4.54
N LEU A 508 12.73 -13.42 4.72
CA LEU A 508 13.50 -13.99 3.62
C LEU A 508 12.88 -15.32 3.18
N ASN A 509 12.25 -15.36 2.00
CA ASN A 509 11.50 -16.48 1.43
C ASN A 509 12.37 -17.69 1.00
N ASN A 510 13.24 -18.18 1.88
CA ASN A 510 14.14 -19.29 1.63
C ASN A 510 13.51 -20.68 1.89
N PRO A 511 13.84 -21.70 1.06
CA PRO A 511 13.61 -23.09 1.43
C PRO A 511 14.41 -23.45 2.68
N GLN A 512 13.97 -24.46 3.44
CA GLN A 512 14.54 -24.84 4.74
C GLN A 512 16.08 -24.92 4.74
N LYS A 513 16.67 -25.55 3.71
CA LYS A 513 18.13 -25.68 3.57
C LYS A 513 18.90 -24.36 3.51
N ASN A 514 18.27 -23.25 3.12
CA ASN A 514 18.92 -21.95 2.96
C ASN A 514 18.66 -20.99 4.12
N ARG A 515 17.92 -21.42 5.17
CA ARG A 515 17.54 -20.55 6.29
C ARG A 515 18.67 -20.43 7.31
N LEU A 516 18.68 -19.33 8.03
CA LEU A 516 19.48 -19.09 9.24
C LEU A 516 18.59 -18.72 10.42
N LYS A 517 19.08 -18.97 11.63
CA LYS A 517 18.51 -18.42 12.86
C LYS A 517 19.50 -17.46 13.51
N TYR A 518 18.98 -16.43 14.14
CA TYR A 518 19.72 -15.36 14.78
C TYR A 518 19.18 -15.11 16.19
N LYS A 519 20.06 -14.78 17.13
CA LYS A 519 19.69 -14.42 18.50
C LYS A 519 20.51 -13.22 18.97
N ARG A 520 19.87 -12.34 19.73
CA ARG A 520 20.48 -11.19 20.39
C ARG A 520 20.31 -11.26 21.90
N GLN A 521 21.35 -10.86 22.61
CA GLN A 521 21.32 -10.59 24.04
C GLN A 521 21.92 -9.21 24.33
N THR A 522 21.22 -8.40 25.10
CA THR A 522 21.67 -7.09 25.56
C THR A 522 21.58 -7.02 27.08
N THR A 523 22.68 -6.68 27.75
CA THR A 523 22.70 -6.57 29.23
C THR A 523 23.10 -5.16 29.62
N CYS A 524 22.24 -4.46 30.35
CA CYS A 524 22.43 -3.08 30.77
C CYS A 524 22.57 -2.95 32.28
N SER A 525 23.37 -2.01 32.76
CA SER A 525 23.52 -1.70 34.18
C SER A 525 23.69 -0.19 34.41
N PRO A 526 22.92 0.41 35.33
CA PRO A 526 23.21 1.75 35.84
C PRO A 526 24.59 1.78 36.53
N LEU A 527 25.34 2.86 36.29
CA LEU A 527 26.70 3.01 36.80
C LEU A 527 26.75 3.93 38.03
N ASP A 528 27.72 3.68 38.90
CA ASP A 528 28.01 4.50 40.06
C ASP A 528 28.78 5.77 39.68
N THR A 529 28.25 6.93 40.04
CA THR A 529 28.92 8.22 39.80
C THR A 529 29.88 8.61 40.91
N GLY A 530 29.87 7.95 42.07
CA GLY A 530 30.63 8.36 43.25
C GLY A 530 32.13 8.50 42.99
N ASN A 531 32.80 7.39 42.67
CA ASN A 531 34.25 7.40 42.42
C ASN A 531 34.65 7.81 40.99
N PHE A 532 33.67 8.04 40.11
CA PHE A 532 33.88 8.29 38.68
C PHE A 532 33.54 9.73 38.27
N THR A 533 33.41 10.63 39.24
CA THR A 533 33.16 12.05 39.00
C THR A 533 34.17 12.96 39.69
N GLN A 534 34.43 14.11 39.07
CA GLN A 534 35.26 15.16 39.67
C GLN A 534 34.69 16.54 39.32
N TYR A 535 34.52 17.39 40.32
CA TYR A 535 34.22 18.81 40.10
C TYR A 535 35.47 19.52 39.56
N VAL A 536 35.26 20.43 38.61
CA VAL A 536 36.34 21.29 38.08
C VAL A 536 36.47 22.51 38.99
N ASN A 537 37.68 22.74 39.51
CA ASN A 537 37.93 23.72 40.57
C ASN A 537 38.67 24.98 40.05
N GLY A 538 38.40 26.13 40.69
CA GLY A 538 39.14 27.38 40.68
C GLY A 538 39.60 27.84 39.29
N SER A 539 40.92 28.00 39.14
CA SER A 539 41.57 28.52 37.94
C SER A 539 41.28 27.73 36.67
N GLU A 540 41.00 26.42 36.78
CA GLU A 540 40.68 25.60 35.61
C GLU A 540 39.25 25.87 35.10
N ALA A 541 38.30 26.06 36.01
CA ALA A 541 36.94 26.46 35.65
C ALA A 541 36.95 27.84 34.96
N GLU A 542 37.69 28.80 35.53
CA GLU A 542 37.86 30.15 34.97
C GLU A 542 38.51 30.13 33.57
N LEU A 543 39.54 29.30 33.37
CA LEU A 543 40.18 29.10 32.06
C LEU A 543 39.20 28.56 31.00
N LEU A 544 38.22 27.76 31.42
CA LEU A 544 37.18 27.24 30.55
C LEU A 544 36.00 28.21 30.38
N GLY A 545 36.04 29.38 31.02
CA GLY A 545 34.99 30.40 30.96
C GLY A 545 33.80 30.15 31.89
N TRP A 546 33.98 29.35 32.95
CA TRP A 546 32.91 28.95 33.86
C TRP A 546 33.22 29.31 35.32
N PRO A 547 32.19 29.61 36.15
CA PRO A 547 32.36 29.74 37.59
C PRO A 547 32.89 28.46 38.25
N ASP A 548 33.53 28.61 39.41
CA ASP A 548 34.06 27.49 40.18
C ASP A 548 32.97 26.46 40.56
N ASN A 549 33.31 25.17 40.54
CA ASN A 549 32.46 24.03 40.92
C ASN A 549 31.15 23.86 40.13
N VAL A 550 31.01 24.44 38.92
CA VAL A 550 29.81 24.26 38.07
C VAL A 550 29.97 23.18 37.01
N LEU A 551 31.19 22.70 36.75
CA LEU A 551 31.45 21.63 35.80
C LEU A 551 31.79 20.33 36.53
N ILE A 552 31.21 19.23 36.05
CA ILE A 552 31.44 17.88 36.57
C ILE A 552 31.99 17.01 35.44
N ARG A 553 33.19 16.46 35.62
CA ARG A 553 33.80 15.49 34.71
C ARG A 553 33.40 14.08 35.10
N TYR A 554 33.08 13.24 34.11
CA TYR A 554 32.75 11.83 34.27
C TYR A 554 33.84 10.95 33.64
N PHE A 555 34.46 10.05 34.42
CA PHE A 555 35.67 9.30 34.09
C PHE A 555 35.39 7.83 33.72
N TYR A 556 34.52 7.60 32.75
CA TYR A 556 34.24 6.24 32.25
C TYR A 556 35.10 5.83 31.06
N GLY A 557 36.07 6.67 30.67
CA GLY A 557 36.91 6.48 29.50
C GLY A 557 37.58 7.77 29.06
N LYS A 558 38.48 7.65 28.08
CA LYS A 558 39.20 8.77 27.44
C LYS A 558 38.56 9.10 26.10
N ASN A 559 38.44 10.37 25.77
CA ASN A 559 37.79 10.86 24.57
C ASN A 559 38.80 11.55 23.62
N MET A 560 38.39 11.78 22.37
CA MET A 560 39.20 12.38 21.30
C MET A 560 40.56 11.68 21.10
N ASN A 561 40.55 10.36 20.93
CA ASN A 561 41.76 9.54 20.74
C ASN A 561 42.76 9.68 21.91
N GLY A 562 42.25 9.77 23.14
CA GLY A 562 43.07 9.88 24.35
C GLY A 562 43.51 11.29 24.72
N LYS A 563 43.17 12.32 23.93
CA LYS A 563 43.50 13.72 24.23
C LYS A 563 42.74 14.26 25.44
N ILE A 564 41.51 13.78 25.66
CA ILE A 564 40.67 14.17 26.79
C ILE A 564 40.62 12.99 27.77
N ASN A 565 41.10 13.20 29.00
CA ASN A 565 41.21 12.14 30.01
C ASN A 565 39.89 11.87 30.78
N HIS A 566 38.75 12.18 30.19
CA HIS A 566 37.41 11.94 30.74
C HIS A 566 36.42 11.70 29.59
N THR A 567 35.28 11.07 29.89
CA THR A 567 34.26 10.72 28.88
C THR A 567 33.43 11.94 28.51
N TYR A 568 32.86 12.58 29.53
CA TYR A 568 31.86 13.62 29.39
C TYR A 568 32.02 14.69 30.48
N THR A 569 31.70 15.95 30.16
CA THR A 569 31.64 17.05 31.13
C THR A 569 30.22 17.60 31.15
N TYR A 570 29.61 17.63 32.33
CA TYR A 570 28.29 18.21 32.56
C TYR A 570 28.39 19.57 33.23
N ASN A 571 27.45 20.47 32.95
CA ASN A 571 27.35 21.76 33.61
C ASN A 571 26.12 21.80 34.53
N THR A 572 26.30 22.07 35.82
CA THR A 572 25.24 22.12 36.83
C THR A 572 24.22 23.22 36.57
N PHE A 573 24.55 24.25 35.78
CA PHE A 573 23.57 25.23 35.30
C PHE A 573 22.44 24.58 34.50
N GLY A 574 22.62 23.36 33.98
CA GLY A 574 21.56 22.56 33.36
C GLY A 574 20.28 22.50 34.18
N ARG A 575 20.36 22.55 35.52
CA ARG A 575 19.18 22.57 36.41
C ARG A 575 18.38 23.87 36.37
N ASN A 576 18.98 24.99 35.97
CA ASN A 576 18.38 26.33 36.05
C ASN A 576 18.11 26.98 34.68
N ILE A 577 18.34 26.28 33.57
CA ILE A 577 18.16 26.82 32.20
C ILE A 577 16.82 26.46 31.55
N ASN A 578 15.90 25.87 32.31
CA ASN A 578 14.53 25.53 31.88
C ASN A 578 14.48 24.53 30.72
N VAL A 579 15.35 23.51 30.75
CA VAL A 579 15.43 22.44 29.73
C VAL A 579 15.03 21.10 30.35
N GLY A 580 14.32 20.27 29.57
CA GLY A 580 13.96 18.89 29.92
C GLY A 580 15.18 17.94 29.94
N TYR A 581 14.95 16.64 29.78
CA TYR A 581 16.05 15.68 29.75
C TYR A 581 17.04 15.96 28.62
N SER A 582 18.30 15.59 28.82
CA SER A 582 19.32 15.56 27.77
C SER A 582 20.10 14.26 27.86
N THR A 583 20.53 13.76 26.70
CA THR A 583 21.23 12.48 26.61
C THR A 583 22.48 12.59 25.75
N TRP A 584 23.52 11.85 26.14
CA TRP A 584 24.75 11.68 25.38
C TRP A 584 25.11 10.20 25.35
N THR A 585 25.73 9.73 24.26
CA THR A 585 26.06 8.33 24.08
C THR A 585 27.43 8.13 23.45
N TYR A 586 28.12 7.07 23.85
CA TYR A 586 29.41 6.66 23.33
C TYR A 586 29.41 5.15 23.07
N PHE A 587 30.21 4.75 22.09
CA PHE A 587 30.25 3.37 21.60
C PHE A 587 31.68 2.89 21.43
N TYR A 588 31.91 1.62 21.73
CA TYR A 588 33.21 0.97 21.62
C TYR A 588 33.07 -0.40 20.96
N THR A 589 33.76 -0.58 19.83
CA THR A 589 33.96 -1.88 19.15
C THR A 589 35.38 -2.05 18.62
N ASP A 590 35.97 -0.99 18.04
CA ASP A 590 37.41 -0.89 17.68
C ASP A 590 37.86 0.52 17.22
N ASN A 591 36.95 1.51 17.23
CA ASN A 591 37.21 2.86 16.73
C ASN A 591 37.78 3.77 17.84
N ARG A 592 38.93 4.42 17.59
CA ARG A 592 39.80 4.98 18.64
C ARG A 592 39.30 6.25 19.33
N ILE A 593 38.12 6.78 18.97
CA ILE A 593 37.66 8.11 19.43
C ILE A 593 37.40 8.13 20.93
N TRP A 594 36.62 7.17 21.44
CA TRP A 594 36.39 6.97 22.86
C TRP A 594 36.92 5.61 23.30
N GLN A 595 37.71 5.61 24.38
CA GLN A 595 38.35 4.42 24.94
C GLN A 595 37.80 4.22 26.36
N PRO A 596 37.00 3.18 26.63
CA PRO A 596 36.45 2.93 27.96
C PRO A 596 37.57 2.60 28.97
N ILE A 597 37.26 2.75 30.25
CA ILE A 597 38.08 2.19 31.34
C ILE A 597 38.04 0.65 31.32
N ASP A 598 39.07 0.01 31.87
CA ASP A 598 39.21 -1.45 31.87
C ASP A 598 38.04 -2.15 32.56
N GLU A 599 37.44 -1.53 33.57
CA GLU A 599 36.28 -2.05 34.30
C GLU A 599 35.04 -2.22 33.40
N LEU A 600 34.90 -1.41 32.34
CA LEU A 600 33.77 -1.50 31.41
C LEU A 600 34.01 -2.48 30.26
N LEU A 601 35.24 -2.99 30.10
CA LEU A 601 35.59 -3.89 29.00
C LEU A 601 35.15 -5.32 29.30
N VAL A 602 34.18 -5.80 28.53
CA VAL A 602 33.77 -7.20 28.52
C VAL A 602 34.24 -7.84 27.20
N PRO A 603 35.11 -8.86 27.23
CA PRO A 603 35.67 -9.44 26.01
C PRO A 603 34.60 -10.01 25.07
N GLY A 604 34.70 -9.64 23.79
CA GLY A 604 33.80 -10.18 22.77
C GLY A 604 32.36 -9.67 22.89
N THR A 605 32.17 -8.42 23.32
CA THR A 605 30.88 -7.72 23.33
C THR A 605 31.01 -6.33 22.72
N ASP A 606 29.92 -5.78 22.21
CA ASP A 606 29.87 -4.38 21.76
C ASP A 606 29.36 -3.51 22.92
N LEU A 607 30.07 -2.42 23.26
CA LEU A 607 29.76 -1.59 24.43
C LEU A 607 29.12 -0.27 24.01
N THR A 608 27.95 0.03 24.58
CA THR A 608 27.32 1.36 24.55
C THR A 608 27.24 1.92 25.96
N ILE A 609 27.68 3.17 26.17
CA ILE A 609 27.40 3.92 27.40
C ILE A 609 26.56 5.14 27.06
N MET A 610 25.55 5.41 27.89
CA MET A 610 24.69 6.58 27.77
C MET A 610 24.66 7.37 29.07
N PHE A 611 24.51 8.68 28.97
CA PHE A 611 24.44 9.64 30.06
C PHE A 611 23.09 10.34 30.00
N ILE A 612 22.27 10.20 31.04
CA ILE A 612 20.94 10.82 31.11
C ILE A 612 20.98 11.94 32.14
N ALA A 613 20.84 13.19 31.69
CA ALA A 613 20.74 14.34 32.57
C ALA A 613 19.27 14.80 32.66
N PRO A 614 18.68 14.87 33.86
CA PRO A 614 17.33 15.38 34.05
C PRO A 614 17.23 16.91 33.97
N ASN A 615 18.36 17.64 34.06
CA ASN A 615 18.42 19.11 33.95
C ASN A 615 17.40 19.81 34.87
N SER A 616 16.47 20.58 34.32
CA SER A 616 15.48 21.36 35.06
C SER A 616 14.22 20.57 35.44
N VAL A 617 14.13 19.27 35.11
CA VAL A 617 12.92 18.49 35.36
C VAL A 617 12.62 18.39 36.86
N ILE A 618 11.38 18.73 37.22
CA ILE A 618 10.83 18.63 38.58
C ILE A 618 9.74 17.58 38.59
N HIS A 619 9.89 16.56 39.43
CA HIS A 619 8.92 15.48 39.55
C HIS A 619 7.81 15.87 40.53
N LEU A 620 6.55 15.64 40.15
CA LEU A 620 5.40 15.92 41.03
C LEU A 620 5.31 14.97 42.24
N LYS A 621 5.95 13.80 42.16
CA LYS A 621 5.98 12.76 43.19
C LYS A 621 7.40 12.24 43.35
N PRO A 622 7.78 11.77 44.54
CA PRO A 622 9.08 11.14 44.72
C PRO A 622 9.17 9.86 43.89
N ASN A 623 10.38 9.50 43.49
CA ASN A 623 10.64 8.31 42.68
C ASN A 623 11.93 7.63 43.15
N ASP A 624 11.88 6.30 43.27
CA ASP A 624 12.98 5.46 43.77
C ASP A 624 13.73 4.71 42.65
N ASP A 625 13.45 5.04 41.38
CA ASP A 625 14.14 4.46 40.23
C ASP A 625 15.65 4.79 40.28
N PRO A 626 16.57 3.84 40.03
CA PRO A 626 18.00 4.06 40.18
C PRO A 626 18.61 5.11 39.24
N VAL A 627 17.96 5.40 38.11
CA VAL A 627 18.41 6.37 37.09
C VAL A 627 17.62 7.67 37.22
N PHE A 628 16.31 7.57 37.45
CA PHE A 628 15.36 8.69 37.55
C PHE A 628 14.97 9.03 39.00
N ALA A 629 15.85 8.72 39.96
CA ALA A 629 15.61 8.97 41.39
C ALA A 629 15.36 10.45 41.63
N ALA A 630 14.30 10.76 42.38
CA ALA A 630 13.93 12.13 42.74
C ALA A 630 13.34 12.15 44.15
N SER A 631 14.14 12.54 45.13
CA SER A 631 13.80 12.59 46.56
C SER A 631 14.04 13.98 47.18
N ILE A 632 14.79 14.86 46.51
CA ILE A 632 15.14 16.19 47.01
C ILE A 632 13.92 17.13 46.91
N ARG A 633 13.26 17.40 48.04
CA ARG A 633 12.08 18.29 48.06
C ARG A 633 12.41 19.71 47.61
N THR A 634 11.53 20.28 46.79
CA THR A 634 11.58 21.67 46.34
C THR A 634 10.17 22.26 46.26
N SER A 635 10.10 23.59 46.26
CA SER A 635 8.88 24.36 46.01
C SER A 635 9.14 25.26 44.80
N ALA A 636 8.67 24.84 43.62
CA ALA A 636 8.79 25.62 42.40
C ALA A 636 7.40 26.07 41.95
N LEU A 637 7.26 27.36 41.59
CA LEU A 637 6.00 27.95 41.10
C LEU A 637 4.79 27.76 42.04
N GLY A 638 5.01 27.62 43.35
CA GLY A 638 3.95 27.42 44.35
C GLY A 638 3.42 25.98 44.46
N VAL A 639 4.01 25.02 43.75
CA VAL A 639 3.67 23.59 43.81
C VAL A 639 4.84 22.81 44.39
N ALA A 640 4.57 21.93 45.36
CA ALA A 640 5.58 21.05 45.93
C ALA A 640 6.02 19.99 44.89
N GLY A 641 7.33 19.83 44.71
CA GLY A 641 7.93 18.88 43.79
C GLY A 641 9.24 18.29 44.31
N TYR A 642 9.88 17.46 43.50
CA TYR A 642 11.10 16.74 43.84
C TYR A 642 12.14 16.92 42.73
N PHE A 643 13.32 17.42 43.11
CA PHE A 643 14.47 17.45 42.22
C PHE A 643 15.09 16.05 42.11
N PRO A 644 15.72 15.75 40.97
CA PRO A 644 16.50 14.55 40.77
C PRO A 644 17.70 14.47 41.71
N ASP A 645 18.02 13.26 42.16
CA ASP A 645 19.07 12.99 43.15
C ASP A 645 20.48 13.11 42.55
N ARG A 646 20.60 13.00 41.22
CA ARG A 646 21.86 13.08 40.48
C ARG A 646 21.81 14.11 39.37
N TRP A 647 22.97 14.64 39.04
CA TRP A 647 23.15 15.53 37.89
C TRP A 647 23.07 14.78 36.57
N VAL A 648 23.69 13.60 36.51
CA VAL A 648 23.67 12.71 35.35
C VAL A 648 23.66 11.27 35.85
N SER A 649 22.81 10.44 35.24
CA SER A 649 22.71 9.01 35.51
C SER A 649 23.23 8.21 34.32
N PRO A 650 24.45 7.65 34.40
CA PRO A 650 25.02 6.83 33.35
C PRO A 650 24.50 5.38 33.37
N ILE A 651 24.31 4.80 32.19
CA ILE A 651 23.97 3.38 31.98
C ILE A 651 24.94 2.82 30.94
N ALA A 652 25.55 1.66 31.20
CA ALA A 652 26.31 0.93 30.19
C ALA A 652 25.58 -0.37 29.79
N CYS A 653 25.64 -0.70 28.52
CA CYS A 653 25.02 -1.87 27.91
C CYS A 653 26.02 -2.62 27.04
N VAL A 654 26.02 -3.95 27.14
CA VAL A 654 26.80 -4.84 26.27
C VAL A 654 25.88 -5.67 25.39
N ASP A 655 26.19 -5.69 24.10
CA ASP A 655 25.47 -6.47 23.07
C ASP A 655 26.26 -7.73 22.69
N GLN A 656 25.52 -8.83 22.55
CA GLN A 656 26.01 -10.12 22.07
C GLN A 656 25.02 -10.76 21.09
N HIS A 657 25.57 -11.52 20.16
CA HIS A 657 24.87 -12.08 19.02
C HIS A 657 25.23 -13.54 18.83
N GLN A 658 24.32 -14.31 18.22
CA GLN A 658 24.55 -15.69 17.86
C GLN A 658 23.85 -16.01 16.54
N ILE A 659 24.53 -16.78 15.68
CA ILE A 659 23.97 -17.31 14.42
C ILE A 659 23.97 -18.83 14.49
N CYS A 660 22.87 -19.44 14.07
CA CYS A 660 22.72 -20.89 14.03
C CYS A 660 22.36 -21.38 12.63
N ASN A 661 22.94 -22.51 12.24
CA ASN A 661 22.59 -23.26 11.06
C ASN A 661 21.52 -24.31 11.41
N PRO A 662 20.25 -24.12 10.99
CA PRO A 662 19.18 -25.04 11.36
C PRO A 662 19.30 -26.43 10.69
N ASN A 663 20.20 -26.61 9.71
CA ASN A 663 20.37 -27.89 9.02
C ASN A 663 21.22 -28.90 9.80
N ASN A 664 22.06 -28.42 10.70
CA ASN A 664 22.96 -29.25 11.52
C ASN A 664 22.95 -28.87 13.01
N GLU A 665 22.09 -27.93 13.39
CA GLU A 665 21.88 -27.41 14.75
C GLU A 665 23.14 -26.79 15.39
N LYS A 666 24.16 -26.45 14.59
CA LYS A 666 25.36 -25.77 15.09
C LYS A 666 25.12 -24.27 15.19
N CYS A 667 25.63 -23.69 16.26
CA CYS A 667 25.58 -22.25 16.54
C CYS A 667 26.96 -21.72 16.87
N THR A 668 27.20 -20.46 16.53
CA THR A 668 28.34 -19.71 17.09
C THR A 668 28.18 -19.55 18.60
N SER A 669 29.27 -19.22 19.31
CA SER A 669 29.13 -18.66 20.67
C SER A 669 28.47 -17.28 20.62
N LEU A 670 28.01 -16.80 21.78
CA LEU A 670 27.56 -15.41 21.93
C LEU A 670 28.76 -14.46 21.81
N LEU A 671 28.77 -13.63 20.79
CA LEU A 671 29.88 -12.75 20.41
C LEU A 671 29.36 -11.37 20.01
N GLY A 672 30.20 -10.34 20.15
CA GLY A 672 29.99 -9.02 19.55
C GLY A 672 29.95 -9.12 18.03
N ARG A 673 29.33 -8.13 17.39
CA ARG A 673 28.97 -8.15 15.97
C ARG A 673 30.15 -8.49 15.05
N ASP A 674 31.31 -7.91 15.29
CA ASP A 674 32.45 -8.04 14.36
C ASP A 674 33.03 -9.47 14.38
N ARG A 675 33.18 -10.08 15.56
CA ARG A 675 33.65 -11.48 15.73
C ARG A 675 32.59 -12.53 15.39
N LEU A 676 31.31 -12.19 15.53
CA LEU A 676 30.20 -13.09 15.21
C LEU A 676 30.33 -13.64 13.80
N ILE A 677 30.61 -12.76 12.84
CA ILE A 677 30.62 -13.13 11.42
C ILE A 677 31.86 -13.94 11.10
N GLU A 678 33.01 -13.61 11.68
CA GLU A 678 34.22 -14.42 11.56
C GLU A 678 33.96 -15.87 12.03
N SER A 679 33.35 -16.02 13.21
CA SER A 679 32.97 -17.34 13.74
C SER A 679 31.91 -18.04 12.87
N ALA A 680 30.94 -17.30 12.33
CA ALA A 680 29.91 -17.86 11.46
C ALA A 680 30.48 -18.36 10.11
N MET A 681 31.59 -17.78 9.65
CA MET A 681 32.26 -18.15 8.40
C MET A 681 33.22 -19.34 8.53
N GLU A 682 33.46 -19.85 9.75
CA GLU A 682 34.29 -21.03 9.95
C GLU A 682 33.67 -22.29 9.30
N ASP A 683 34.51 -23.17 8.75
CA ASP A 683 34.08 -24.45 8.16
C ASP A 683 33.27 -25.33 9.13
N SER A 684 33.50 -25.14 10.44
CA SER A 684 32.79 -25.83 11.52
C SER A 684 31.28 -25.61 11.47
N MET A 685 30.82 -24.43 11.01
CA MET A 685 29.40 -24.05 10.87
C MET A 685 28.72 -24.69 9.65
N ALA A 686 29.52 -25.08 8.64
CA ALA A 686 29.06 -25.69 7.39
C ALA A 686 27.90 -24.94 6.72
N LEU A 687 28.01 -23.61 6.61
CA LEU A 687 27.03 -22.77 5.93
C LEU A 687 27.11 -22.97 4.41
N ASN A 688 25.97 -23.04 3.73
CA ASN A 688 25.94 -22.96 2.27
C ASN A 688 26.00 -21.51 1.77
N VAL A 689 26.20 -21.33 0.46
CA VAL A 689 26.36 -20.00 -0.16
C VAL A 689 25.20 -19.04 0.19
N ALA A 690 23.95 -19.50 0.15
CA ALA A 690 22.79 -18.64 0.46
C ALA A 690 22.77 -18.21 1.95
N GLN A 691 23.13 -19.13 2.85
CA GLN A 691 23.28 -18.83 4.27
C GLN A 691 24.42 -17.84 4.50
N ILE A 692 25.57 -18.00 3.82
CA ILE A 692 26.70 -17.09 3.96
C ILE A 692 26.33 -15.67 3.52
N VAL A 693 25.69 -15.53 2.35
CA VAL A 693 25.24 -14.20 1.89
C VAL A 693 24.24 -13.59 2.87
N THR A 694 23.34 -14.40 3.44
CA THR A 694 22.40 -13.93 4.49
C THR A 694 23.15 -13.48 5.75
N ALA A 695 24.17 -14.20 6.18
CA ALA A 695 25.02 -13.81 7.32
C ALA A 695 25.80 -12.52 7.03
N GLN A 696 26.29 -12.33 5.79
CA GLN A 696 26.95 -11.09 5.37
C GLN A 696 25.99 -9.89 5.33
N LEU A 697 24.73 -10.09 4.90
CA LEU A 697 23.70 -9.06 5.02
C LEU A 697 23.46 -8.72 6.50
N LEU A 698 23.29 -9.73 7.36
CA LEU A 698 23.12 -9.53 8.80
C LEU A 698 24.29 -8.73 9.41
N LYS A 699 25.55 -8.98 8.99
CA LYS A 699 26.69 -8.17 9.45
C LYS A 699 26.45 -6.68 9.26
N HIS A 700 26.03 -6.29 8.06
CA HIS A 700 25.80 -4.90 7.70
C HIS A 700 24.61 -4.33 8.47
N VAL A 701 23.50 -5.08 8.52
CA VAL A 701 22.28 -4.67 9.23
C VAL A 701 22.53 -4.48 10.73
N LEU A 702 23.23 -5.41 11.38
CA LEU A 702 23.60 -5.30 12.80
C LEU A 702 24.55 -4.13 13.04
N GLY A 703 25.27 -3.69 12.00
CA GLY A 703 26.07 -2.47 11.98
C GLY A 703 25.27 -1.24 12.41
N GLU A 704 24.12 -1.06 11.76
CA GLU A 704 23.31 0.15 11.81
C GLU A 704 22.17 0.04 12.82
N SER A 705 21.56 -1.15 12.94
CA SER A 705 20.31 -1.35 13.68
C SER A 705 20.47 -1.84 15.12
N SER A 706 21.60 -2.47 15.46
CA SER A 706 21.72 -3.18 16.74
C SER A 706 22.15 -2.28 17.91
N PRO A 707 23.28 -1.55 17.85
CA PRO A 707 23.76 -0.82 19.02
C PRO A 707 22.78 0.25 19.47
N PHE A 708 22.51 0.31 20.78
CA PHE A 708 21.72 1.41 21.37
C PHE A 708 22.32 2.79 21.03
N TYR A 709 23.63 2.86 20.81
CA TYR A 709 24.33 4.05 20.36
C TYR A 709 23.65 4.73 19.16
N HIS A 710 23.36 3.99 18.08
CA HIS A 710 22.82 4.59 16.86
C HIS A 710 21.41 5.11 17.07
N THR A 711 20.57 4.36 17.79
CA THR A 711 19.19 4.77 18.11
C THR A 711 19.15 5.98 19.05
N ILE A 712 20.06 6.07 20.02
CA ILE A 712 20.12 7.19 20.97
C ILE A 712 20.67 8.44 20.29
N TRP A 713 21.76 8.33 19.52
CA TRP A 713 22.45 9.48 18.95
C TRP A 713 21.55 10.34 18.06
N THR A 714 20.78 9.73 17.15
CA THR A 714 19.93 10.50 16.22
C THR A 714 18.63 11.01 16.84
N ARG A 715 18.17 10.39 17.95
CA ARG A 715 16.94 10.77 18.65
C ARG A 715 17.17 11.64 19.87
N THR A 716 18.41 11.72 20.37
CA THR A 716 18.79 12.46 21.58
C THR A 716 17.84 12.14 22.74
N GLN A 717 17.25 13.12 23.43
CA GLN A 717 16.34 12.86 24.55
C GLN A 717 14.98 12.27 24.14
N SER A 718 14.62 12.28 22.86
CA SER A 718 13.30 11.79 22.38
C SER A 718 13.16 10.26 22.40
N PHE A 719 14.24 9.52 22.69
CA PHE A 719 14.10 8.08 22.97
C PHE A 719 13.47 7.78 24.33
N LEU A 720 13.57 8.71 25.29
CA LEU A 720 13.08 8.51 26.64
C LEU A 720 11.56 8.60 26.69
N ARG A 721 10.90 7.53 27.14
CA ARG A 721 9.48 7.55 27.52
C ARG A 721 9.24 8.51 28.69
N ALA A 722 10.22 8.71 29.56
CA ALA A 722 10.18 9.73 30.61
C ALA A 722 10.09 11.16 30.04
N GLN A 723 10.73 11.46 28.90
CA GLN A 723 10.67 12.78 28.26
C GLN A 723 9.26 13.08 27.71
N GLU A 724 8.53 12.06 27.26
CA GLU A 724 7.13 12.19 26.81
C GLU A 724 6.18 12.58 27.96
N LYS A 725 6.59 12.40 29.21
CA LYS A 725 5.83 12.72 30.43
C LYS A 725 6.20 14.07 31.05
N VAL A 726 6.97 14.90 30.33
CA VAL A 726 7.37 16.24 30.79
C VAL A 726 6.58 17.31 30.05
N ALA A 727 5.89 18.17 30.80
CA ALA A 727 5.24 19.38 30.28
C ALA A 727 6.00 20.62 30.74
N GLY A 728 6.70 21.30 29.81
CA GLY A 728 7.68 22.32 30.16
C GLY A 728 8.87 21.70 30.90
N ILE A 729 8.94 21.89 32.22
CA ILE A 729 9.90 21.23 33.11
C ILE A 729 9.22 20.37 34.19
N THR A 730 7.89 20.27 34.16
CA THR A 730 7.12 19.49 35.14
C THR A 730 6.98 18.06 34.66
N GLY A 731 7.63 17.12 35.34
CA GLY A 731 7.55 15.69 35.08
C GLY A 731 6.37 15.05 35.83
N GLN A 732 5.59 14.24 35.13
CA GLN A 732 4.58 13.38 35.75
C GLN A 732 5.21 12.24 36.58
N GLN A 733 4.38 11.48 37.28
CA GLN A 733 4.83 10.32 38.05
C GLN A 733 5.45 9.25 37.13
N LEU A 734 6.64 8.80 37.51
CA LEU A 734 7.34 7.69 36.90
C LEU A 734 7.23 6.46 37.81
N PRO A 735 7.15 5.23 37.25
CA PRO A 735 7.30 4.00 37.99
C PRO A 735 8.73 3.81 38.50
N SER A 736 8.90 2.98 39.54
CA SER A 736 10.21 2.69 40.16
C SER A 736 11.16 1.86 39.28
N ASN A 737 10.67 1.33 38.17
CA ASN A 737 11.45 0.61 37.16
C ASN A 737 11.46 1.33 35.80
N GLN A 738 11.31 2.66 35.80
CA GLN A 738 11.33 3.48 34.59
C GLN A 738 12.57 3.22 33.72
N TRP A 739 13.77 3.05 34.30
CA TRP A 739 14.96 2.77 33.52
C TRP A 739 14.89 1.45 32.72
N GLU A 740 14.26 0.41 33.29
CA GLU A 740 14.02 -0.86 32.59
C GLU A 740 13.02 -0.66 31.44
N ILE A 741 12.01 0.19 31.64
CA ILE A 741 11.05 0.57 30.59
C ILE A 741 11.78 1.29 29.44
N GLU A 742 12.73 2.18 29.75
CA GLU A 742 13.55 2.84 28.72
C GLU A 742 14.39 1.83 27.94
N MET A 743 15.06 0.90 28.63
CA MET A 743 15.89 -0.11 27.97
C MET A 743 15.04 -1.08 27.13
N SER A 744 13.86 -1.45 27.63
CA SER A 744 12.90 -2.29 26.92
C SER A 744 12.42 -1.61 25.63
N ALA A 745 12.07 -0.32 25.71
CA ALA A 745 11.64 0.45 24.54
C ALA A 745 12.76 0.59 23.50
N LEU A 746 14.01 0.84 23.93
CA LEU A 746 15.16 0.86 23.02
C LEU A 746 15.39 -0.51 22.37
N PHE A 747 15.25 -1.61 23.12
CA PHE A 747 15.39 -2.95 22.57
C PHE A 747 14.32 -3.23 21.50
N ASP A 748 13.06 -2.89 21.78
CA ASP A 748 11.96 -2.97 20.80
C ASP A 748 12.24 -2.15 19.53
N ASP A 749 12.72 -0.92 19.68
CA ASP A 749 13.07 -0.03 18.55
C ASP A 749 14.16 -0.65 17.66
N THR A 750 15.20 -1.21 18.27
CA THR A 750 16.29 -1.86 17.52
C THR A 750 15.86 -3.15 16.83
N LEU A 751 14.93 -3.92 17.42
CA LEU A 751 14.35 -5.11 16.78
C LEU A 751 13.43 -4.76 15.60
N ALA A 752 12.67 -3.67 15.70
CA ALA A 752 11.91 -3.14 14.57
C ALA A 752 12.84 -2.66 13.43
N ASN A 753 13.92 -1.96 13.77
CA ASN A 753 14.94 -1.55 12.81
C ASN A 753 15.61 -2.74 12.12
N LEU A 754 15.95 -3.81 12.86
CA LEU A 754 16.48 -5.04 12.28
C LEU A 754 15.59 -5.57 11.14
N GLN A 755 14.28 -5.60 11.34
CA GLN A 755 13.33 -6.04 10.30
C GLN A 755 13.31 -5.08 9.10
N TYR A 756 13.27 -3.76 9.33
CA TYR A 756 13.28 -2.77 8.26
C TYR A 756 14.53 -2.87 7.39
N HIS A 757 15.72 -2.89 8.01
CA HIS A 757 17.00 -2.96 7.29
C HIS A 757 17.17 -4.28 6.54
N MET A 758 16.62 -5.39 7.06
CA MET A 758 16.61 -6.67 6.33
C MET A 758 15.73 -6.59 5.06
N MET A 759 14.56 -5.93 5.15
CA MET A 759 13.71 -5.70 3.99
C MET A 759 14.32 -4.73 2.98
N GLU A 760 15.06 -3.73 3.46
CA GLU A 760 15.63 -2.63 2.66
C GLU A 760 16.52 -3.14 1.53
N TYR A 761 17.19 -4.30 1.69
CA TYR A 761 18.01 -4.89 0.64
C TYR A 761 17.20 -5.21 -0.63
N ALA A 762 16.00 -5.78 -0.48
CA ALA A 762 15.13 -6.12 -1.61
C ALA A 762 14.21 -4.96 -1.99
N ALA A 763 13.76 -4.19 -0.99
CA ALA A 763 12.80 -3.11 -1.16
C ALA A 763 13.44 -1.83 -1.69
N GLY A 764 14.72 -1.58 -1.41
CA GLY A 764 15.31 -0.25 -1.52
C GLY A 764 14.94 0.65 -0.33
N SER A 765 15.68 1.74 -0.17
CA SER A 765 15.45 2.69 0.91
C SER A 765 14.26 3.62 0.64
N SER A 766 13.50 3.97 1.67
CA SER A 766 12.48 5.02 1.63
C SER A 766 12.93 6.30 2.33
N ALA A 767 14.19 6.37 2.79
CA ALA A 767 14.70 7.54 3.48
C ALA A 767 14.83 8.72 2.49
N PRO A 768 14.53 9.96 2.92
CA PRO A 768 14.64 11.15 2.08
C PRO A 768 16.10 11.62 1.93
N ALA A 769 17.03 10.69 1.70
CA ALA A 769 18.47 10.93 1.55
C ALA A 769 18.95 10.49 0.15
N PRO A 770 20.11 10.98 -0.35
CA PRO A 770 20.70 10.48 -1.58
C PRO A 770 21.17 9.02 -1.38
N ILE A 771 20.41 8.04 -1.87
CA ILE A 771 20.73 6.62 -1.72
C ILE A 771 21.25 6.03 -3.03
N ASN A 772 22.42 5.39 -2.96
CA ASN A 772 23.04 4.66 -4.05
C ASN A 772 23.03 3.15 -3.73
N PRO A 773 22.26 2.32 -4.48
CA PRO A 773 22.24 0.88 -4.26
C PRO A 773 23.51 0.24 -4.82
N ILE A 774 24.32 -0.34 -3.93
CA ILE A 774 25.49 -1.14 -4.32
C ILE A 774 25.02 -2.56 -4.61
N LYS A 775 25.31 -3.01 -5.83
CA LYS A 775 25.02 -4.37 -6.32
C LYS A 775 26.32 -5.16 -6.32
N PRO A 776 26.53 -6.09 -5.37
CA PRO A 776 27.74 -6.93 -5.32
C PRO A 776 27.95 -7.79 -6.57
N TRP A 777 26.88 -8.01 -7.35
CA TRP A 777 26.90 -8.76 -8.60
C TRP A 777 27.13 -7.84 -9.80
N GLY A 778 27.87 -8.32 -10.81
CA GLY A 778 28.08 -7.58 -12.06
C GLY A 778 29.46 -6.93 -12.23
N ASN A 779 30.34 -7.03 -11.22
CA ASN A 779 31.78 -6.81 -11.42
C ASN A 779 32.40 -8.10 -11.96
N SER A 780 33.04 -8.01 -13.13
CA SER A 780 33.54 -9.10 -13.98
C SER A 780 34.68 -9.97 -13.39
N SER A 781 34.86 -9.97 -12.07
CA SER A 781 35.89 -10.73 -11.34
C SER A 781 35.36 -11.63 -10.22
N ALA A 782 34.05 -11.65 -9.95
CA ALA A 782 33.49 -12.45 -8.87
C ALA A 782 33.08 -13.88 -9.30
N ASN A 783 33.21 -14.82 -8.37
CA ASN A 783 32.77 -16.20 -8.51
C ASN A 783 31.24 -16.25 -8.73
N THR A 784 30.82 -16.81 -9.87
CA THR A 784 29.44 -16.77 -10.40
C THR A 784 28.38 -17.28 -9.42
N ALA A 785 28.74 -18.17 -8.48
CA ALA A 785 27.82 -18.69 -7.47
C ALA A 785 27.41 -17.62 -6.45
N TRP A 786 28.34 -16.73 -6.07
CA TRP A 786 28.10 -15.66 -5.10
C TRP A 786 27.25 -14.56 -5.71
N ASP A 787 27.58 -14.12 -6.92
CA ASP A 787 26.80 -13.14 -7.68
C ASP A 787 25.34 -13.56 -7.83
N THR A 788 25.13 -14.84 -8.15
CA THR A 788 23.80 -15.42 -8.27
C THR A 788 23.06 -15.39 -6.93
N ALA A 789 23.73 -15.73 -5.82
CA ALA A 789 23.12 -15.72 -4.50
C ALA A 789 22.73 -14.29 -4.03
N TYR A 790 23.61 -13.32 -4.20
CA TYR A 790 23.32 -11.90 -3.89
C TYR A 790 22.17 -11.35 -4.74
N LYS A 791 22.15 -11.65 -6.04
CA LYS A 791 21.07 -11.23 -6.94
C LYS A 791 19.74 -11.90 -6.60
N ASN A 792 19.75 -13.18 -6.24
CA ASN A 792 18.54 -13.91 -5.87
C ASN A 792 17.86 -13.32 -4.64
N MET A 793 18.61 -12.71 -3.70
CA MET A 793 18.03 -12.05 -2.53
C MET A 793 17.11 -10.88 -2.88
N CYS A 794 17.30 -10.22 -4.02
CA CYS A 794 16.39 -9.17 -4.50
C CYS A 794 14.96 -9.67 -4.74
N TYR A 795 14.82 -10.97 -5.06
CA TYR A 795 13.54 -11.61 -5.37
C TYR A 795 13.14 -12.59 -4.27
N ASN A 796 13.58 -12.34 -3.04
CA ASN A 796 13.44 -13.29 -1.94
C ASN A 796 12.90 -12.65 -0.66
N GLN A 797 12.42 -11.41 -0.70
CA GLN A 797 11.79 -10.78 0.46
C GLN A 797 10.28 -10.85 0.32
N ARG A 798 9.59 -11.31 1.36
CA ARG A 798 8.13 -11.35 1.41
C ARG A 798 7.54 -10.28 2.32
N THR A 799 6.33 -9.83 1.99
CA THR A 799 5.54 -8.85 2.76
C THR A 799 4.07 -9.24 2.80
N LYS A 800 3.31 -8.71 3.76
CA LYS A 800 1.84 -8.80 3.78
C LYS A 800 1.15 -7.67 3.01
N GLU A 801 1.88 -6.60 2.72
CA GLU A 801 1.40 -5.48 1.90
C GLU A 801 0.88 -5.98 0.54
N THR A 802 -0.29 -5.50 0.14
CA THR A 802 -1.01 -6.01 -1.02
C THR A 802 -0.77 -5.18 -2.28
N GLN A 803 -0.64 -3.85 -2.17
CA GLN A 803 -0.64 -2.93 -3.31
C GLN A 803 -1.73 -3.21 -4.36
N GLY A 804 -2.91 -3.69 -3.93
CA GLY A 804 -4.01 -4.05 -4.83
C GLY A 804 -3.77 -5.31 -5.68
N THR A 805 -2.78 -6.15 -5.35
CA THR A 805 -2.54 -7.43 -6.03
C THR A 805 -3.27 -8.60 -5.34
N LEU A 806 -3.57 -9.65 -6.11
CA LEU A 806 -4.24 -10.87 -5.64
C LEU A 806 -3.37 -12.09 -5.92
N ASN A 807 -3.39 -13.04 -4.99
CA ASN A 807 -2.64 -14.30 -5.08
C ASN A 807 -3.59 -15.45 -5.41
N PHE A 808 -3.18 -16.33 -6.31
CA PHE A 808 -3.90 -17.56 -6.67
C PHE A 808 -3.02 -18.78 -6.44
N SER A 809 -3.60 -19.85 -5.89
CA SER A 809 -2.92 -21.14 -5.76
C SER A 809 -2.75 -21.78 -7.14
N ILE A 810 -1.52 -22.03 -7.57
CA ILE A 810 -1.24 -22.70 -8.85
C ILE A 810 -1.78 -24.13 -8.83
N LEU A 811 -1.67 -24.82 -7.69
CA LEU A 811 -2.28 -26.15 -7.52
C LEU A 811 -3.81 -26.08 -7.63
N GLY A 812 -4.43 -25.09 -6.97
CA GLY A 812 -5.88 -24.90 -7.02
C GLY A 812 -6.38 -24.65 -8.44
N LEU A 813 -5.72 -23.75 -9.18
CA LEU A 813 -6.00 -23.50 -10.59
C LEU A 813 -5.77 -24.76 -11.45
N GLY A 814 -4.68 -25.48 -11.23
CA GLY A 814 -4.35 -26.71 -11.96
C GLY A 814 -5.41 -27.80 -11.76
N LEU A 815 -5.88 -28.01 -10.54
CA LEU A 815 -6.96 -28.97 -10.23
C LEU A 815 -8.28 -28.54 -10.86
N LEU A 816 -8.65 -27.26 -10.72
CA LEU A 816 -9.88 -26.72 -11.30
C LEU A 816 -9.92 -26.91 -12.83
N PHE A 817 -8.89 -26.43 -13.53
CA PHE A 817 -8.86 -26.51 -14.99
C PHE A 817 -8.65 -27.94 -15.48
N GLY A 818 -7.83 -28.75 -14.79
CA GLY A 818 -7.61 -30.15 -15.13
C GLY A 818 -8.88 -30.99 -15.02
N ILE A 819 -9.58 -30.92 -13.88
CA ILE A 819 -10.83 -31.66 -13.66
C ILE A 819 -11.94 -31.14 -14.57
N GLY A 820 -12.06 -29.81 -14.71
CA GLY A 820 -13.06 -29.20 -15.59
C GLY A 820 -12.87 -29.59 -17.05
N LEU A 821 -11.63 -29.56 -17.56
CA LEU A 821 -11.33 -29.96 -18.93
C LEU A 821 -11.60 -31.46 -19.14
N TYR A 822 -11.27 -32.31 -18.16
CA TYR A 822 -11.61 -33.73 -18.20
C TYR A 822 -13.13 -33.95 -18.34
N ILE A 823 -13.95 -33.25 -17.55
CA ILE A 823 -15.42 -33.31 -17.63
C ILE A 823 -15.91 -32.87 -19.03
N ILE A 824 -15.36 -31.77 -19.55
CA ILE A 824 -15.75 -31.25 -20.87
C ILE A 824 -15.43 -32.28 -21.95
N VAL A 825 -14.20 -32.80 -22.00
CA VAL A 825 -13.77 -33.80 -22.98
C VAL A 825 -14.62 -35.06 -22.87
N LEU A 826 -14.80 -35.57 -21.65
CA LEU A 826 -15.63 -36.74 -21.39
C LEU A 826 -17.06 -36.55 -21.94
N SER A 827 -17.65 -35.36 -21.78
CA SER A 827 -19.01 -35.08 -22.26
C SER A 827 -19.16 -35.20 -23.79
N PHE A 828 -18.12 -34.92 -24.57
CA PHE A 828 -18.17 -35.04 -26.03
C PHE A 828 -18.01 -36.47 -26.53
N ILE A 829 -17.21 -37.28 -25.84
CA ILE A 829 -16.90 -38.64 -26.28
C ILE A 829 -17.79 -39.69 -25.62
N LEU A 830 -18.49 -39.36 -24.53
CA LEU A 830 -19.28 -40.32 -23.75
C LEU A 830 -20.31 -41.07 -24.59
N GLU A 831 -21.08 -40.36 -25.43
CA GLU A 831 -22.12 -40.98 -26.27
C GLU A 831 -21.50 -41.98 -27.25
N PHE A 832 -20.41 -41.59 -27.93
CA PHE A 832 -19.68 -42.44 -28.88
C PHE A 832 -19.06 -43.66 -28.20
N LEU A 833 -18.34 -43.44 -27.09
CA LEU A 833 -17.70 -44.52 -26.33
C LEU A 833 -18.73 -45.52 -25.81
N MET A 834 -19.86 -45.04 -25.29
CA MET A 834 -20.90 -45.92 -24.77
C MET A 834 -21.62 -46.69 -25.87
N ALA A 835 -21.89 -46.08 -27.02
CA ALA A 835 -22.44 -46.78 -28.18
C ALA A 835 -21.48 -47.90 -28.66
N TRP A 836 -20.18 -47.60 -28.72
CA TRP A 836 -19.15 -48.57 -29.09
C TRP A 836 -19.04 -49.71 -28.05
N ILE A 837 -19.01 -49.40 -26.75
CA ILE A 837 -18.96 -50.41 -25.68
C ILE A 837 -20.21 -51.29 -25.69
N GLN A 838 -21.40 -50.70 -25.85
CA GLN A 838 -22.67 -51.43 -25.83
C GLN A 838 -22.82 -52.37 -27.04
N THR A 839 -22.33 -51.94 -28.21
CA THR A 839 -22.30 -52.80 -29.41
C THR A 839 -21.25 -53.89 -29.27
N TRP A 840 -20.04 -53.58 -28.79
CA TRP A 840 -18.96 -54.55 -28.60
C TRP A 840 -19.29 -55.63 -27.56
N LEU A 841 -19.88 -55.25 -26.42
CA LEU A 841 -20.28 -56.20 -25.36
C LEU A 841 -21.62 -56.90 -25.65
N GLY A 842 -22.38 -56.46 -26.66
CA GLY A 842 -23.74 -56.94 -26.93
C GLY A 842 -24.76 -56.66 -25.81
N ARG A 843 -24.40 -55.90 -24.77
CA ARG A 843 -25.24 -55.57 -23.62
C ARG A 843 -25.63 -54.10 -23.65
N GLY A 844 -26.92 -53.80 -23.43
CA GLY A 844 -27.41 -52.42 -23.40
C GLY A 844 -27.73 -51.81 -24.77
N VAL A 845 -27.65 -52.58 -25.86
CA VAL A 845 -27.98 -52.13 -27.24
C VAL A 845 -29.40 -51.55 -27.33
N SER A 846 -30.36 -52.11 -26.59
CA SER A 846 -31.73 -51.57 -26.54
C SER A 846 -31.83 -50.19 -25.90
N ARG A 847 -30.89 -49.85 -25.01
CA ARG A 847 -30.81 -48.55 -24.35
C ARG A 847 -30.13 -47.51 -25.25
N ALA A 848 -29.12 -47.95 -26.02
CA ALA A 848 -28.47 -47.16 -27.08
C ALA A 848 -29.49 -46.69 -28.11
N ARG A 849 -30.23 -47.64 -28.70
CA ARG A 849 -31.28 -47.34 -29.71
C ARG A 849 -32.39 -46.45 -29.16
N ARG A 850 -32.69 -46.55 -27.86
CA ARG A 850 -33.67 -45.66 -27.23
C ARG A 850 -33.16 -44.23 -27.14
N TRP A 851 -31.89 -44.04 -26.80
CA TRP A 851 -31.26 -42.71 -26.77
C TRP A 851 -31.29 -42.02 -28.14
N GLU A 852 -31.00 -42.76 -29.20
CA GLU A 852 -31.11 -42.29 -30.60
C GLU A 852 -32.56 -41.90 -30.94
N ARG A 853 -33.50 -42.82 -30.68
CA ARG A 853 -34.92 -42.62 -31.00
C ARG A 853 -35.57 -41.46 -30.25
N ASP A 854 -35.18 -41.25 -29.01
CA ASP A 854 -35.75 -40.20 -28.16
C ASP A 854 -35.18 -38.81 -28.51
N GLY A 855 -34.26 -38.68 -29.49
CA GLY A 855 -33.77 -37.40 -30.00
C GLY A 855 -34.83 -36.62 -30.79
N THR A 856 -34.86 -35.29 -30.63
CA THR A 856 -35.90 -34.43 -31.23
C THR A 856 -36.11 -34.66 -32.73
N LEU A 857 -35.03 -34.73 -33.52
CA LEU A 857 -35.14 -34.92 -34.97
C LEU A 857 -35.63 -36.32 -35.34
N GLN A 858 -35.31 -37.34 -34.54
CA GLN A 858 -35.83 -38.69 -34.73
C GLN A 858 -37.32 -38.79 -34.35
N GLN A 859 -37.77 -38.04 -33.34
CA GLN A 859 -39.19 -37.94 -33.02
C GLN A 859 -39.97 -37.21 -34.12
N MET A 860 -39.41 -36.13 -34.66
CA MET A 860 -39.96 -35.43 -35.81
C MET A 860 -40.12 -36.41 -36.99
N ARG A 861 -39.06 -37.12 -37.37
CA ARG A 861 -39.08 -38.14 -38.43
C ARG A 861 -40.19 -39.17 -38.22
N LEU A 862 -40.29 -39.74 -37.03
CA LEU A 862 -41.32 -40.71 -36.68
C LEU A 862 -42.74 -40.16 -36.85
N LEU A 863 -42.96 -38.86 -36.57
CA LEU A 863 -44.27 -38.21 -36.76
C LEU A 863 -44.65 -38.16 -38.25
N TYR A 864 -43.72 -37.75 -39.12
CA TYR A 864 -43.95 -37.70 -40.57
C TYR A 864 -44.13 -39.09 -41.17
N GLU A 865 -43.33 -40.07 -40.75
CA GLU A 865 -43.48 -41.47 -41.18
C GLU A 865 -44.87 -42.03 -40.80
N ILE A 866 -45.39 -41.70 -39.62
CA ILE A 866 -46.75 -42.11 -39.19
C ILE A 866 -47.84 -41.46 -40.04
N GLN A 867 -47.62 -40.22 -40.49
CA GLN A 867 -48.51 -39.51 -41.41
C GLN A 867 -48.38 -40.00 -42.86
N GLY A 868 -47.44 -40.91 -43.14
CA GLY A 868 -47.17 -41.40 -44.50
C GLY A 868 -46.46 -40.37 -45.37
N SER A 869 -45.76 -39.40 -44.76
CA SER A 869 -45.09 -38.29 -45.45
C SER A 869 -43.57 -38.46 -45.43
N GLY A 870 -42.95 -38.43 -46.60
CA GLY A 870 -41.49 -38.55 -46.72
C GLY A 870 -40.99 -40.00 -46.68
N ASP A 871 -40.03 -40.34 -47.54
CA ASP A 871 -39.17 -41.51 -47.32
C ASP A 871 -37.86 -41.08 -46.64
N TRP A 872 -37.55 -41.66 -45.48
CA TRP A 872 -36.50 -41.19 -44.57
C TRP A 872 -35.36 -42.22 -44.40
N LYS A 873 -34.12 -41.75 -44.41
CA LYS A 873 -32.90 -42.52 -44.08
C LYS A 873 -32.21 -41.96 -42.83
N GLY A 874 -31.27 -42.74 -42.28
CA GLY A 874 -30.56 -42.39 -41.04
C GLY A 874 -31.37 -42.69 -39.78
N THR A 875 -32.03 -43.85 -39.73
CA THR A 875 -33.00 -44.21 -38.67
C THR A 875 -32.39 -44.45 -37.28
N THR A 876 -31.06 -44.54 -37.20
CA THR A 876 -30.25 -44.72 -35.99
C THR A 876 -29.22 -43.60 -35.81
N GLU A 877 -29.28 -42.55 -36.62
CA GLU A 877 -28.34 -41.42 -36.59
C GLU A 877 -29.00 -40.20 -35.91
N ASP A 878 -28.24 -39.20 -35.48
CA ASP A 878 -28.86 -38.01 -34.85
C ASP A 878 -29.57 -37.09 -35.87
N PHE A 879 -29.24 -37.19 -37.16
CA PHE A 879 -29.78 -36.36 -38.25
C PHE A 879 -30.45 -37.23 -39.31
N PRO A 880 -31.75 -37.53 -39.19
CA PRO A 880 -32.49 -38.19 -40.25
C PRO A 880 -32.66 -37.24 -41.45
N CYS A 881 -32.61 -37.79 -42.67
CA CYS A 881 -32.77 -37.03 -43.91
C CYS A 881 -33.77 -37.73 -44.82
N THR A 882 -34.47 -36.97 -45.66
CA THR A 882 -35.25 -37.56 -46.75
C THR A 882 -34.32 -38.19 -47.78
N VAL A 883 -34.77 -39.26 -48.42
CA VAL A 883 -33.99 -39.97 -49.45
C VAL A 883 -33.85 -39.11 -50.71
N SER A 884 -34.91 -38.38 -51.05
CA SER A 884 -35.15 -37.71 -52.34
C SER A 884 -35.24 -36.17 -52.24
N GLY A 885 -35.25 -35.58 -51.03
CA GLY A 885 -35.41 -34.14 -50.85
C GLY A 885 -36.85 -33.64 -51.05
N GLU A 886 -37.85 -34.46 -50.71
CA GLU A 886 -39.27 -34.15 -50.84
C GLU A 886 -39.71 -32.86 -50.11
N TYR A 887 -40.68 -32.15 -50.68
CA TYR A 887 -41.35 -31.00 -50.09
C TYR A 887 -42.54 -31.46 -49.23
N PHE A 888 -42.79 -30.80 -48.11
CA PHE A 888 -43.90 -31.09 -47.19
C PHE A 888 -44.90 -29.93 -47.19
N ASP A 889 -46.18 -30.22 -47.33
CA ASP A 889 -47.26 -29.24 -47.15
C ASP A 889 -47.52 -29.04 -45.65
N HIS A 890 -47.36 -27.82 -45.14
CA HIS A 890 -47.62 -27.47 -43.74
C HIS A 890 -48.61 -26.32 -43.69
N ASP A 891 -49.76 -26.52 -43.03
CA ASP A 891 -50.52 -25.51 -42.24
C ASP A 891 -52.03 -25.79 -42.05
N GLU A 892 -52.55 -26.99 -42.33
CA GLU A 892 -53.91 -27.34 -41.83
C GLU A 892 -53.82 -28.15 -40.52
N GLU A 893 -54.23 -27.54 -39.41
CA GLU A 893 -54.48 -28.24 -38.15
C GLU A 893 -55.50 -29.34 -38.39
N VAL A 894 -55.04 -30.59 -38.50
CA VAL A 894 -55.93 -31.76 -38.48
C VAL A 894 -56.47 -31.89 -37.05
N ILE A 895 -57.62 -31.27 -36.77
CA ILE A 895 -58.42 -31.57 -35.59
C ILE A 895 -59.00 -32.98 -35.78
N SER A 896 -58.19 -33.99 -35.46
CA SER A 896 -58.60 -35.39 -35.48
C SER A 896 -59.61 -35.63 -34.36
N THR A 897 -60.89 -35.65 -34.70
CA THR A 897 -61.98 -36.18 -33.86
C THR A 897 -62.13 -37.71 -33.96
N THR A 898 -61.22 -38.39 -34.66
CA THR A 898 -61.30 -39.85 -34.87
C THR A 898 -60.43 -40.59 -33.85
N PRO A 899 -60.98 -41.57 -33.09
CA PRO A 899 -60.17 -42.41 -32.23
C PRO A 899 -59.27 -43.30 -33.09
N VAL A 900 -57.96 -43.12 -32.97
CA VAL A 900 -56.97 -44.01 -33.59
C VAL A 900 -57.19 -45.43 -33.05
N GLN A 901 -57.75 -46.29 -33.88
CA GLN A 901 -57.85 -47.73 -33.63
C GLN A 901 -56.43 -48.32 -33.64
N VAL A 902 -55.92 -48.63 -32.45
CA VAL A 902 -54.70 -49.41 -32.26
C VAL A 902 -54.93 -50.79 -32.88
N ARG A 903 -54.26 -51.10 -34.00
CA ARG A 903 -54.17 -52.48 -34.49
C ARG A 903 -53.54 -53.34 -33.40
N ARG A 904 -54.34 -54.20 -32.78
CA ARG A 904 -53.85 -55.41 -32.12
C ARG A 904 -53.31 -56.32 -33.22
N THR A 905 -52.01 -56.53 -33.24
CA THR A 905 -51.43 -57.71 -33.87
C THR A 905 -51.65 -58.88 -32.91
N ASP A 906 -52.59 -59.75 -33.27
CA ASP A 906 -52.59 -61.12 -32.77
C ASP A 906 -51.37 -61.84 -33.36
N SER A 907 -50.59 -62.46 -32.49
CA SER A 907 -49.64 -63.51 -32.86
C SER A 907 -49.56 -64.52 -31.72
N SER A 908 -50.01 -65.73 -32.08
CA SER A 908 -49.63 -67.03 -31.54
C SER A 908 -48.14 -67.17 -31.29
#